data_AF-P10474-F1
#
_entry.id   AF-P10474-F1
#
_cell.length_a   1.000
_cell.length_b   1.000
_cell.length_c   1.000
_cell.angle_alpha   90.00
_cell.angle_beta   90.00
_cell.angle_gamma   90.00
#
_symmetry.space_group_name_H-M   'P 1'
#
loop_
_entity.id
_entity.type
_entity.pdbx_description
1 polymer ?
#
loop_
_entity_poly.entity_id
_entity_poly.type
_entity_poly.pdbx_seq_one_letter_code
_entity_poly.pdbx_strand_id
1 'polypeptide(L)'
;MKRNLFRIVSRVVLIAFIASISLVGAMSYFPVETQAAPDWSIPSLCESYKDDFMIGVAIPARCLSNDTDKRMVLKHFNSITAENEMKPESLLAGQTSTGLSYRFSTADAFVDFASTNKIGIRGHTLVWHNQTPDWFFKDSNGQRLSKDALLARLKQYIYDVVGRYKGKVYAWDVVNEAIDENQPDSYRRSTWYEICGPEYIEKAFIWAHEADPNAKLFYNDYNTEISKKRDFIYNMVKNLKSKGIPIHGIGMQCHINVNWPSVSEIENSIKLFSSIPGIEIHITELDMSLYNYGSSENYSTPPQDLLQKQSQKYKEIFTMLKKYKNVVKSVTFWGLKDDYSWLRSFYGKNDWPLLFFEDYSAKPAYWAVIEASGVTTSSPTPTPTPTVTVTPTPTPTPTPTVTATPTPTPTPVSTPATGGQIKVLYANKETNSTTNTIRPWLKVVNSGSSSIDLSRVTIRYWYTVDGERAQSAVSDWAQIGASNVTFKFVKLSSSVSGADYYLEIGFKSGAGQLQPGKDTGEIQIRFNKSDWSNYNQGNDWSWLQSMTSYGENEKVTAYIDGVLVWGQEPSGATPAPTMTVAPTATPTPTLSPTVTPTPAPTQTAIPTPTLTPNPTPTSSIPDDTNDDWLYVSGNKIVDKDGRPVWLTGINWFGYNTGTNVFDGVWSCNLKDTLAEIANRGFNLLRVPISAELILNWSQGIYPKPNINYYVNPELEGKNSLEVFDIVVQTCKEVGLKIMLDIHSIKTDAMGHIYPVWYDEKFTPEDFYKACEWITNRYKNDDTIIAFDLKNEPHGKPWQDTTFAKWDNSTDINNWKYAAETCAKRILNINPNLLIVIEGIEAYPKDDVTWTSKSSSDYYSTWWGGNLRGVRKYPINLGKYQNKVVYSPHDYGPSVYQQPWFYPGFTKESLLQDCWRPNWAYIMEENIAPLLIGEWGGHLDGADNEKWMKYLRDYIIENHIHHTFWCFNANSGDTGGLVGYDFTTWDEKKYSFLKPALWQDSQGRFVGLDHKRPLGTNGKNINITTYYNNNEPEPVPASK
;
A
#
# COMPACT_ATOMS: atom_id res chain seq x y z
N MET A 1 60.36 -18.20 28.13
CA MET A 1 60.62 -19.65 27.98
C MET A 1 59.62 -20.19 26.96
N LYS A 2 60.07 -20.68 25.80
CA LYS A 2 60.23 -22.10 25.40
C LYS A 2 58.89 -22.87 25.26
N ARG A 3 58.44 -23.19 24.03
CA ARG A 3 58.57 -24.51 23.30
C ARG A 3 57.30 -25.40 23.49
N ASN A 4 56.90 -26.42 22.70
CA ASN A 4 57.31 -27.06 21.41
C ASN A 4 56.10 -27.89 20.85
N LEU A 5 56.14 -28.71 19.77
CA LEU A 5 56.46 -28.46 18.33
C LEU A 5 56.35 -29.80 17.49
N PHE A 6 55.45 -29.88 16.49
CA PHE A 6 55.34 -30.85 15.36
C PHE A 6 55.05 -32.37 15.54
N ARG A 7 54.25 -32.95 14.61
CA ARG A 7 54.37 -34.26 13.85
C ARG A 7 53.02 -34.64 13.18
N ILE A 8 52.88 -35.66 12.29
CA ILE A 8 53.47 -35.83 10.93
C ILE A 8 52.54 -36.73 10.02
N VAL A 9 52.85 -36.83 8.72
CA VAL A 9 52.06 -37.34 7.54
C VAL A 9 52.05 -38.88 7.29
N SER A 10 50.95 -39.46 6.71
CA SER A 10 50.87 -40.53 5.66
C SER A 10 49.52 -41.32 5.69
N ARG A 11 48.93 -42.01 4.69
CA ARG A 11 48.82 -42.03 3.19
C ARG A 11 47.91 -43.26 2.80
N VAL A 12 46.88 -43.06 1.96
CA VAL A 12 46.42 -43.97 0.84
C VAL A 12 45.64 -45.31 1.08
N VAL A 13 44.34 -45.31 0.71
CA VAL A 13 43.48 -46.31 -0.03
C VAL A 13 43.20 -47.74 0.51
N LEU A 14 41.89 -48.09 0.67
CA LEU A 14 41.14 -49.25 0.07
C LEU A 14 39.64 -49.27 0.55
N ILE A 15 38.65 -48.80 -0.24
CA ILE A 15 37.62 -49.54 -1.05
C ILE A 15 36.50 -50.33 -0.29
N ALA A 16 35.29 -49.74 -0.33
CA ALA A 16 33.92 -50.29 -0.53
C ALA A 16 33.12 -51.16 0.49
N PHE A 17 31.79 -51.04 0.37
CA PHE A 17 30.66 -51.83 0.91
C PHE A 17 30.33 -51.79 2.42
N ILE A 18 29.52 -50.79 2.83
CA ILE A 18 28.12 -50.98 3.31
C ILE A 18 27.34 -49.71 2.92
N ALA A 19 26.20 -49.82 2.22
CA ALA A 19 25.37 -48.68 1.84
C ALA A 19 23.86 -49.05 1.84
N SER A 20 23.13 -48.63 2.88
CA SER A 20 21.66 -48.50 2.93
C SER A 20 21.22 -48.05 4.33
N ILE A 21 20.23 -47.13 4.41
CA ILE A 21 19.43 -46.78 5.61
C ILE A 21 20.26 -46.08 6.74
N SER A 22 20.11 -44.79 7.07
CA SER A 22 18.95 -43.88 6.97
C SER A 22 19.41 -42.43 6.74
N LEU A 23 18.79 -41.72 5.79
CA LEU A 23 18.86 -40.27 5.69
C LEU A 23 17.50 -39.76 5.22
N VAL A 24 16.69 -39.22 6.15
CA VAL A 24 15.32 -38.75 5.88
C VAL A 24 15.18 -37.35 6.45
N GLY A 25 14.65 -36.42 5.65
CA GLY A 25 14.03 -35.19 6.17
C GLY A 25 14.94 -33.97 6.35
N ALA A 26 15.59 -33.50 5.28
CA ALA A 26 16.12 -32.13 5.20
C ALA A 26 15.65 -31.45 3.90
N MET A 27 14.33 -31.33 3.74
CA MET A 27 13.72 -30.55 2.65
C MET A 27 13.53 -29.10 3.11
N SER A 28 14.48 -28.24 2.76
CA SER A 28 14.29 -26.79 2.85
C SER A 28 13.28 -26.35 1.80
N TYR A 29 12.05 -26.06 2.22
CA TYR A 29 11.07 -25.39 1.36
C TYR A 29 11.58 -23.98 1.03
N PHE A 30 11.93 -23.74 -0.23
CA PHE A 30 12.03 -22.38 -0.76
C PHE A 30 10.65 -21.98 -1.28
N PRO A 31 10.03 -20.89 -0.79
CA PRO A 31 8.76 -20.43 -1.32
C PRO A 31 8.94 -19.95 -2.76
N VAL A 32 7.99 -20.33 -3.62
CA VAL A 32 7.92 -19.85 -5.00
C VAL A 32 7.28 -18.46 -4.98
N GLU A 33 8.08 -17.42 -5.25
CA GLU A 33 7.56 -16.08 -5.50
C GLU A 33 6.57 -16.12 -6.67
N THR A 34 5.32 -15.77 -6.37
CA THR A 34 4.27 -15.70 -7.38
C THR A 34 4.44 -14.44 -8.23
N GLN A 35 4.19 -14.60 -9.53
CA GLN A 35 4.32 -13.52 -10.49
C GLN A 35 3.32 -12.39 -10.14
N ALA A 36 3.72 -11.12 -10.23
CA ALA A 36 2.80 -9.99 -10.10
C ALA A 36 1.67 -10.12 -11.14
N ALA A 37 0.51 -10.55 -10.65
CA ALA A 37 -0.65 -10.89 -11.45
C ALA A 37 -1.86 -10.20 -10.83
N PRO A 38 -2.77 -9.62 -11.63
CA PRO A 38 -3.99 -9.07 -11.10
C PRO A 38 -4.77 -10.12 -10.31
N ASP A 39 -5.35 -9.70 -9.18
CA ASP A 39 -6.34 -10.52 -8.50
C ASP A 39 -7.62 -10.55 -9.38
N TRP A 40 -7.78 -11.63 -10.14
CA TRP A 40 -8.95 -11.82 -11.01
C TRP A 40 -10.26 -12.01 -10.22
N SER A 41 -10.21 -12.23 -8.90
CA SER A 41 -11.39 -12.43 -8.05
C SER A 41 -12.08 -11.12 -7.64
N ILE A 42 -11.38 -9.98 -7.69
CA ILE A 42 -11.97 -8.68 -7.32
C ILE A 42 -13.16 -8.31 -8.24
N PRO A 43 -14.14 -7.52 -7.76
CA PRO A 43 -15.28 -7.08 -8.57
C PRO A 43 -14.92 -6.38 -9.90
N SER A 44 -15.82 -6.44 -10.87
CA SER A 44 -15.72 -5.59 -12.07
C SER A 44 -16.29 -4.19 -11.79
N LEU A 45 -15.55 -3.13 -12.14
CA LEU A 45 -16.03 -1.75 -11.94
C LEU A 45 -17.22 -1.46 -12.85
N CYS A 46 -17.12 -1.79 -14.14
CA CYS A 46 -18.20 -1.57 -15.11
C CYS A 46 -19.47 -2.39 -14.81
N GLU A 47 -19.38 -3.61 -14.28
CA GLU A 47 -20.57 -4.35 -13.80
C GLU A 47 -21.17 -3.73 -12.54
N SER A 48 -20.34 -3.21 -11.63
CA SER A 48 -20.80 -2.60 -10.37
C SER A 48 -21.56 -1.29 -10.60
N TYR A 49 -21.28 -0.58 -11.71
CA TYR A 49 -21.88 0.70 -12.08
C TYR A 49 -22.83 0.64 -13.29
N LYS A 50 -23.16 -0.55 -13.80
CA LYS A 50 -23.92 -0.73 -15.06
C LYS A 50 -25.28 -0.03 -15.12
N ASP A 51 -25.94 0.11 -13.97
CA ASP A 51 -27.25 0.76 -13.83
C ASP A 51 -27.13 2.26 -13.46
N ASP A 52 -25.91 2.79 -13.43
CA ASP A 52 -25.57 4.16 -13.10
C ASP A 52 -24.91 4.90 -14.29
N PHE A 53 -23.73 4.46 -14.75
CA PHE A 53 -23.00 5.08 -15.86
C PHE A 53 -21.89 4.17 -16.44
N MET A 54 -21.38 4.51 -17.63
CA MET A 54 -20.22 3.83 -18.22
C MET A 54 -18.94 4.08 -17.42
N ILE A 55 -18.09 3.07 -17.32
CA ILE A 55 -16.78 3.13 -16.65
C ILE A 55 -15.71 2.97 -17.73
N GLY A 56 -14.97 4.05 -18.00
CA GLY A 56 -13.98 4.14 -19.05
C GLY A 56 -12.54 4.21 -18.55
N VAL A 57 -11.59 3.96 -19.45
CA VAL A 57 -10.16 4.15 -19.19
C VAL A 57 -9.44 4.71 -20.41
N ALA A 58 -8.60 5.73 -20.23
CA ALA A 58 -7.64 6.15 -21.23
C ALA A 58 -6.40 5.25 -21.16
N ILE A 59 -5.94 4.75 -22.30
CA ILE A 59 -4.77 3.86 -22.38
C ILE A 59 -3.85 4.26 -23.55
N PRO A 60 -2.53 4.18 -23.37
CA PRO A 60 -1.56 4.33 -24.46
C PRO A 60 -1.43 3.04 -25.28
N ALA A 61 -0.89 3.13 -26.50
CA ALA A 61 -0.75 2.02 -27.45
C ALA A 61 -0.08 0.76 -26.87
N ARG A 62 0.88 0.94 -25.94
CA ARG A 62 1.57 -0.16 -25.24
C ARG A 62 0.64 -1.11 -24.48
N CYS A 63 -0.54 -0.63 -24.08
CA CYS A 63 -1.59 -1.41 -23.46
C CYS A 63 -2.11 -2.50 -24.41
N LEU A 64 -2.30 -2.21 -25.71
CA LEU A 64 -2.79 -3.17 -26.70
C LEU A 64 -1.78 -4.31 -26.98
N SER A 65 -0.49 -4.07 -26.74
CA SER A 65 0.58 -5.08 -26.83
C SER A 65 0.73 -5.94 -25.56
N ASN A 66 0.09 -5.59 -24.44
CA ASN A 66 0.19 -6.33 -23.17
C ASN A 66 -1.09 -7.13 -22.90
N ASP A 67 -1.00 -8.46 -22.87
CA ASP A 67 -2.15 -9.35 -22.65
C ASP A 67 -2.73 -9.27 -21.24
N THR A 68 -1.96 -8.85 -20.24
CA THR A 68 -2.48 -8.60 -18.88
C THR A 68 -3.19 -7.26 -18.82
N ASP A 69 -2.64 -6.20 -19.40
CA ASP A 69 -3.34 -4.91 -19.47
C ASP A 69 -4.67 -5.02 -20.23
N LYS A 70 -4.70 -5.67 -21.40
CA LYS A 70 -5.94 -5.91 -22.15
C LYS A 70 -6.98 -6.64 -21.31
N ARG A 71 -6.60 -7.68 -20.57
CA ARG A 71 -7.53 -8.39 -19.67
C ARG A 71 -8.01 -7.51 -18.51
N MET A 72 -7.17 -6.63 -17.97
CA MET A 72 -7.57 -5.64 -16.97
C MET A 72 -8.57 -4.63 -17.54
N VAL A 73 -8.31 -4.10 -18.74
CA VAL A 73 -9.24 -3.21 -19.46
C VAL A 73 -10.61 -3.89 -19.62
N LEU A 74 -10.63 -5.13 -20.14
CA LEU A 74 -11.87 -5.87 -20.40
C LEU A 74 -12.59 -6.37 -19.13
N LYS A 75 -11.88 -6.56 -18.02
CA LYS A 75 -12.48 -6.92 -16.73
C LYS A 75 -13.20 -5.73 -16.09
N HIS A 76 -12.61 -4.54 -16.16
CA HIS A 76 -13.02 -3.40 -15.34
C HIS A 76 -13.75 -2.29 -16.09
N PHE A 77 -13.57 -2.14 -17.40
CA PHE A 77 -14.02 -0.98 -18.15
C PHE A 77 -14.87 -1.38 -19.37
N ASN A 78 -15.87 -0.56 -19.69
CA ASN A 78 -16.75 -0.75 -20.86
C ASN A 78 -16.61 0.37 -21.90
N SER A 79 -15.62 1.26 -21.73
CA SER A 79 -15.18 2.25 -22.72
C SER A 79 -13.67 2.43 -22.67
N ILE A 80 -13.05 2.75 -23.81
CA ILE A 80 -11.67 3.22 -23.88
C ILE A 80 -11.57 4.60 -24.53
N THR A 81 -10.50 5.31 -24.19
CA THR A 81 -10.00 6.49 -24.91
C THR A 81 -8.55 6.20 -25.34
N ALA A 82 -8.20 6.53 -26.59
CA ALA A 82 -6.82 6.45 -27.05
C ALA A 82 -6.07 7.71 -26.58
N GLU A 83 -5.25 7.58 -25.53
CA GLU A 83 -4.75 8.69 -24.70
C GLU A 83 -4.14 9.84 -25.52
N ASN A 84 -3.20 9.52 -26.41
CA ASN A 84 -2.57 10.49 -27.30
C ASN A 84 -2.72 10.11 -28.78
N GLU A 85 -2.98 8.84 -29.07
CA GLU A 85 -2.87 8.23 -30.40
C GLU A 85 -3.95 8.68 -31.40
N MET A 86 -5.02 9.32 -30.92
CA MET A 86 -6.06 9.96 -31.74
C MET A 86 -5.99 11.49 -31.74
N LYS A 87 -5.01 12.11 -31.06
CA LYS A 87 -4.78 13.56 -31.11
C LYS A 87 -4.21 13.98 -32.47
N PRO A 88 -4.34 15.26 -32.89
CA PRO A 88 -4.00 15.68 -34.24
C PRO A 88 -2.52 15.46 -34.57
N GLU A 89 -1.60 15.66 -33.63
CA GLU A 89 -0.17 15.38 -33.81
C GLU A 89 0.13 13.92 -34.14
N SER A 90 -0.52 12.94 -33.50
CA SER A 90 -0.34 11.53 -33.83
C SER A 90 -0.91 11.20 -35.21
N LEU A 91 -2.13 11.67 -35.49
CA LEU A 91 -2.86 11.34 -36.72
C LEU A 91 -2.30 12.02 -37.98
N LEU A 92 -1.84 13.28 -37.90
CA LEU A 92 -1.42 14.07 -39.06
C LEU A 92 0.05 13.80 -39.45
N ALA A 93 0.28 13.34 -40.68
CA ALA A 93 1.62 13.06 -41.21
C ALA A 93 2.20 14.23 -42.02
N GLY A 94 1.36 15.03 -42.69
CA GLY A 94 1.78 16.12 -43.56
C GLY A 94 0.67 16.61 -44.49
N GLN A 95 1.04 17.39 -45.49
CA GLN A 95 0.19 17.76 -46.62
C GLN A 95 0.87 17.33 -47.93
N THR A 96 0.10 16.68 -48.81
CA THR A 96 0.50 16.31 -50.17
C THR A 96 -0.22 17.21 -51.19
N SER A 97 0.08 17.02 -52.48
CA SER A 97 -0.65 17.65 -53.58
C SER A 97 -2.13 17.23 -53.68
N THR A 98 -2.54 16.16 -52.97
CA THR A 98 -3.91 15.61 -53.00
C THR A 98 -4.72 15.88 -51.72
N GLY A 99 -4.12 16.50 -50.69
CA GLY A 99 -4.79 16.79 -49.42
C GLY A 99 -3.89 16.58 -48.21
N LEU A 100 -4.51 16.30 -47.06
CA LEU A 100 -3.78 15.92 -45.83
C LEU A 100 -3.36 14.44 -45.91
N SER A 101 -2.23 14.11 -45.29
CA SER A 101 -1.77 12.72 -45.12
C SER A 101 -1.76 12.32 -43.65
N TYR A 102 -1.95 11.02 -43.38
CA TYR A 102 -2.33 10.52 -42.05
C TYR A 102 -1.57 9.25 -41.63
N ARG A 103 -1.53 9.02 -40.31
CA ARG A 103 -0.97 7.84 -39.63
C ARG A 103 -2.04 7.09 -38.84
N PHE A 104 -3.03 6.52 -39.54
CA PHE A 104 -4.18 5.89 -38.89
C PHE A 104 -3.91 4.54 -38.21
N SER A 105 -2.81 3.85 -38.51
CA SER A 105 -2.58 2.45 -38.10
C SER A 105 -2.74 2.19 -36.60
N THR A 106 -2.30 3.12 -35.74
CA THR A 106 -2.44 2.97 -34.29
C THR A 106 -3.88 3.21 -33.84
N ALA A 107 -4.52 4.29 -34.30
CA ALA A 107 -5.93 4.59 -34.00
C ALA A 107 -6.89 3.50 -34.52
N ASP A 108 -6.59 2.91 -35.68
CA ASP A 108 -7.32 1.76 -36.22
C ASP A 108 -7.24 0.55 -35.26
N ALA A 109 -6.06 0.26 -34.69
CA ALA A 109 -5.90 -0.83 -33.72
C ALA A 109 -6.72 -0.63 -32.43
N PHE A 110 -6.87 0.61 -31.95
CA PHE A 110 -7.77 0.94 -30.83
C PHE A 110 -9.23 0.70 -31.20
N VAL A 111 -9.67 1.20 -32.36
CA VAL A 111 -11.04 1.05 -32.86
C VAL A 111 -11.41 -0.41 -33.10
N ASP A 112 -10.48 -1.20 -33.65
CA ASP A 112 -10.67 -2.63 -33.90
C ASP A 112 -10.62 -3.44 -32.59
N PHE A 113 -9.78 -3.07 -31.61
CA PHE A 113 -9.82 -3.67 -30.27
C PHE A 113 -11.16 -3.41 -29.56
N ALA A 114 -11.65 -2.17 -29.60
CA ALA A 114 -12.96 -1.81 -29.04
C ALA A 114 -14.11 -2.58 -29.72
N SER A 115 -14.11 -2.60 -31.06
CA SER A 115 -15.11 -3.30 -31.88
C SER A 115 -15.11 -4.81 -31.63
N THR A 116 -13.93 -5.43 -31.56
CA THR A 116 -13.75 -6.88 -31.33
C THR A 116 -14.28 -7.30 -29.97
N ASN A 117 -14.03 -6.49 -28.94
CA ASN A 117 -14.41 -6.80 -27.57
C ASN A 117 -15.75 -6.19 -27.14
N LYS A 118 -16.47 -5.50 -28.04
CA LYS A 118 -17.80 -4.90 -27.82
C LYS A 118 -17.83 -3.85 -26.69
N ILE A 119 -16.74 -3.09 -26.55
CA ILE A 119 -16.65 -1.95 -25.63
C ILE A 119 -16.70 -0.64 -26.43
N GLY A 120 -17.11 0.46 -25.78
CA GLY A 120 -17.13 1.77 -26.43
C GLY A 120 -15.74 2.33 -26.70
N ILE A 121 -15.60 3.18 -27.73
CA ILE A 121 -14.43 4.03 -27.92
C ILE A 121 -14.83 5.50 -28.06
N ARG A 122 -14.21 6.37 -27.24
CA ARG A 122 -14.28 7.83 -27.33
C ARG A 122 -13.12 8.32 -28.19
N GLY A 123 -13.41 9.17 -29.17
CA GLY A 123 -12.40 9.84 -29.96
C GLY A 123 -11.92 11.12 -29.26
N HIS A 124 -10.65 11.14 -28.87
CA HIS A 124 -10.02 12.29 -28.22
C HIS A 124 -8.72 12.64 -28.97
N THR A 125 -8.57 13.85 -29.51
CA THR A 125 -9.52 14.96 -29.65
C THR A 125 -9.29 15.63 -31.00
N LEU A 126 -10.34 16.22 -31.61
CA LEU A 126 -10.25 16.76 -32.97
C LEU A 126 -9.54 18.13 -33.02
N VAL A 127 -9.79 19.01 -32.04
CA VAL A 127 -9.19 20.35 -32.01
C VAL A 127 -8.60 20.62 -30.64
N TRP A 128 -7.27 20.69 -30.58
CA TRP A 128 -6.55 21.05 -29.35
C TRP A 128 -5.36 21.95 -29.66
N HIS A 129 -5.02 22.82 -28.71
CA HIS A 129 -3.96 23.81 -28.88
C HIS A 129 -2.55 23.23 -28.68
N ASN A 130 -2.40 22.20 -27.84
CA ASN A 130 -1.09 21.72 -27.39
C ASN A 130 -0.47 20.64 -28.30
N GLN A 131 -1.28 19.79 -28.94
CA GLN A 131 -0.81 18.73 -29.86
C GLN A 131 -1.51 18.80 -31.24
N THR A 132 -1.50 19.99 -31.85
CA THR A 132 -1.69 20.14 -33.31
C THR A 132 -0.34 20.49 -33.93
N PRO A 133 0.15 19.76 -34.95
CA PRO A 133 1.52 19.93 -35.42
C PRO A 133 1.70 21.26 -36.13
N ASP A 134 2.83 21.92 -35.86
CA ASP A 134 3.14 23.31 -36.22
C ASP A 134 2.92 23.69 -37.70
N TRP A 135 3.16 22.73 -38.61
CA TRP A 135 2.97 22.92 -40.06
C TRP A 135 1.50 23.06 -40.44
N PHE A 136 0.56 22.56 -39.63
CA PHE A 136 -0.88 22.63 -39.89
C PHE A 136 -1.41 24.07 -39.86
N PHE A 137 -0.68 25.00 -39.24
CA PHE A 137 -1.00 26.43 -39.23
C PHE A 137 -0.28 27.24 -40.32
N LYS A 138 0.55 26.58 -41.15
CA LYS A 138 1.47 27.22 -42.09
C LYS A 138 1.19 26.83 -43.55
N ASP A 139 1.57 27.68 -44.49
CA ASP A 139 1.66 27.37 -45.92
C ASP A 139 2.99 26.66 -46.27
N SER A 140 3.21 26.37 -47.55
CA SER A 140 4.46 25.77 -48.04
C SER A 140 5.70 26.66 -47.90
N ASN A 141 5.53 27.96 -47.62
CA ASN A 141 6.57 28.95 -47.39
C ASN A 141 6.82 29.19 -45.89
N GLY A 142 6.18 28.41 -45.01
CA GLY A 142 6.25 28.56 -43.55
C GLY A 142 5.44 29.75 -43.01
N GLN A 143 4.68 30.46 -43.85
CA GLN A 143 3.87 31.62 -43.45
C GLN A 143 2.56 31.18 -42.81
N ARG A 144 2.05 31.97 -41.87
CA ARG A 144 0.78 31.72 -41.19
C ARG A 144 -0.38 31.70 -42.19
N LEU A 145 -1.23 30.67 -42.13
CA LEU A 145 -2.42 30.60 -42.97
C LEU A 145 -3.41 31.74 -42.70
N SER A 146 -4.16 32.12 -43.73
CA SER A 146 -5.37 32.93 -43.58
C SER A 146 -6.46 32.14 -42.84
N LYS A 147 -7.43 32.88 -42.27
CA LYS A 147 -8.62 32.31 -41.61
C LYS A 147 -9.33 31.27 -42.48
N ASP A 148 -9.64 31.62 -43.73
CA ASP A 148 -10.40 30.74 -44.62
C ASP A 148 -9.60 29.49 -45.01
N ALA A 149 -8.28 29.63 -45.22
CA ALA A 149 -7.41 28.49 -45.51
C ALA A 149 -7.29 27.53 -44.33
N LEU A 150 -7.15 28.04 -43.10
CA LEU A 150 -7.11 27.20 -41.91
C LEU A 150 -8.47 26.54 -41.62
N LEU A 151 -9.57 27.27 -41.79
CA LEU A 151 -10.92 26.72 -41.65
C LEU A 151 -11.19 25.62 -42.71
N ALA A 152 -10.77 25.81 -43.96
CA ALA A 152 -10.87 24.76 -44.99
C ALA A 152 -10.01 23.53 -44.65
N ARG A 153 -8.78 23.73 -44.13
CA ARG A 153 -7.89 22.63 -43.71
C ARG A 153 -8.46 21.88 -42.49
N LEU A 154 -9.04 22.59 -41.52
CA LEU A 154 -9.75 22.00 -40.37
C LEU A 154 -11.00 21.22 -40.82
N LYS A 155 -11.78 21.74 -41.80
CA LYS A 155 -12.93 21.02 -42.36
C LYS A 155 -12.49 19.69 -42.97
N GLN A 156 -11.45 19.70 -43.81
CA GLN A 156 -10.89 18.49 -44.41
C GLN A 156 -10.46 17.48 -43.32
N TYR A 157 -9.70 17.93 -42.31
CA TYR A 157 -9.25 17.10 -41.20
C TYR A 157 -10.41 16.41 -40.46
N ILE A 158 -11.43 17.17 -40.05
CA ILE A 158 -12.58 16.62 -39.32
C ILE A 158 -13.36 15.63 -40.18
N TYR A 159 -13.59 15.95 -41.46
CA TYR A 159 -14.26 15.04 -42.39
C TYR A 159 -13.49 13.73 -42.59
N ASP A 160 -12.16 13.79 -42.75
CA ASP A 160 -11.33 12.60 -42.96
C ASP A 160 -11.29 11.71 -41.70
N VAL A 161 -11.08 12.31 -40.52
CA VAL A 161 -10.95 11.56 -39.24
C VAL A 161 -12.29 11.04 -38.73
N VAL A 162 -13.31 11.90 -38.63
CA VAL A 162 -14.64 11.49 -38.15
C VAL A 162 -15.32 10.58 -39.19
N GLY A 163 -15.15 10.88 -40.48
CA GLY A 163 -15.67 10.05 -41.57
C GLY A 163 -15.05 8.65 -41.60
N ARG A 164 -13.74 8.50 -41.31
CA ARG A 164 -13.07 7.19 -41.20
C ARG A 164 -13.68 6.30 -40.12
N TYR A 165 -14.05 6.89 -38.98
CA TYR A 165 -14.53 6.16 -37.80
C TYR A 165 -16.05 6.26 -37.58
N LYS A 166 -16.78 6.70 -38.61
CA LYS A 166 -18.23 6.85 -38.62
C LYS A 166 -18.94 5.58 -38.14
N GLY A 167 -19.81 5.71 -37.14
CA GLY A 167 -20.55 4.62 -36.53
C GLY A 167 -19.73 3.66 -35.66
N LYS A 168 -18.42 3.89 -35.47
CA LYS A 168 -17.56 3.12 -34.55
C LYS A 168 -17.21 3.89 -33.28
N VAL A 169 -17.01 5.21 -33.36
CA VAL A 169 -16.76 6.09 -32.21
C VAL A 169 -18.09 6.65 -31.69
N TYR A 170 -18.42 6.39 -30.42
CA TYR A 170 -19.71 6.79 -29.86
C TYR A 170 -19.76 8.28 -29.46
N ALA A 171 -18.60 8.85 -29.11
CA ALA A 171 -18.46 10.24 -28.71
C ALA A 171 -17.11 10.82 -29.14
N TRP A 172 -17.12 12.09 -29.57
CA TRP A 172 -15.92 12.87 -29.88
C TRP A 172 -15.76 14.04 -28.92
N ASP A 173 -14.54 14.20 -28.40
CA ASP A 173 -14.06 15.51 -27.95
C ASP A 173 -13.75 16.33 -29.20
N VAL A 174 -14.63 17.27 -29.51
CA VAL A 174 -14.54 18.07 -30.75
C VAL A 174 -13.57 19.22 -30.56
N VAL A 175 -13.65 19.89 -29.42
CA VAL A 175 -12.72 20.95 -29.03
C VAL A 175 -12.31 20.72 -27.58
N ASN A 176 -11.00 20.73 -27.35
CA ASN A 176 -10.38 20.55 -26.05
C ASN A 176 -9.73 21.87 -25.59
N GLU A 177 -10.00 22.28 -24.35
CA GLU A 177 -9.27 23.35 -23.63
C GLU A 177 -9.18 24.70 -24.38
N ALA A 178 -10.25 25.11 -25.04
CA ALA A 178 -10.34 26.42 -25.69
C ALA A 178 -10.48 27.58 -24.68
N ILE A 179 -10.83 27.29 -23.42
CA ILE A 179 -11.03 28.29 -22.37
C ILE A 179 -9.79 28.36 -21.45
N ASP A 180 -9.44 29.59 -21.06
CA ASP A 180 -8.39 29.93 -20.10
C ASP A 180 -8.94 31.00 -19.14
N GLU A 181 -9.11 30.63 -17.88
CA GLU A 181 -9.61 31.47 -16.79
C GLU A 181 -8.79 32.74 -16.57
N ASN A 182 -7.54 32.79 -17.03
CA ASN A 182 -6.66 33.96 -16.87
C ASN A 182 -6.89 35.03 -17.95
N GLN A 183 -7.55 34.71 -19.06
CA GLN A 183 -7.83 35.70 -20.12
C GLN A 183 -9.00 36.62 -19.75
N PRO A 184 -9.00 37.89 -20.19
CA PRO A 184 -10.11 38.82 -19.94
C PRO A 184 -11.45 38.38 -20.55
N ASP A 185 -11.42 37.79 -21.73
CA ASP A 185 -12.56 37.21 -22.47
C ASP A 185 -12.65 35.68 -22.31
N SER A 186 -11.82 35.10 -21.44
CA SER A 186 -11.67 33.67 -21.19
C SER A 186 -11.32 32.75 -22.38
N TYR A 187 -11.05 33.27 -23.58
CA TYR A 187 -10.61 32.44 -24.71
C TYR A 187 -9.08 32.27 -24.72
N ARG A 188 -8.60 31.03 -24.63
CA ARG A 188 -7.16 30.70 -24.70
C ARG A 188 -6.53 31.25 -25.98
N ARG A 189 -5.36 31.89 -25.86
CA ARG A 189 -4.58 32.44 -26.98
C ARG A 189 -3.81 31.35 -27.72
N SER A 190 -4.56 30.42 -28.29
CA SER A 190 -4.04 29.39 -29.18
C SER A 190 -3.87 29.91 -30.61
N THR A 191 -3.00 29.26 -31.39
CA THR A 191 -2.82 29.54 -32.82
C THR A 191 -4.14 29.50 -33.60
N TRP A 192 -5.08 28.64 -33.17
CA TRP A 192 -6.47 28.57 -33.64
C TRP A 192 -7.24 29.86 -33.38
N TYR A 193 -7.30 30.33 -32.13
CA TYR A 193 -8.04 31.53 -31.76
C TYR A 193 -7.49 32.79 -32.45
N GLU A 194 -6.17 32.92 -32.50
CA GLU A 194 -5.51 34.05 -33.15
C GLU A 194 -5.76 34.15 -34.67
N ILE A 195 -5.99 33.02 -35.36
CA ILE A 195 -6.28 33.02 -36.81
C ILE A 195 -7.78 33.14 -37.07
N CYS A 196 -8.62 32.42 -36.33
CA CYS A 196 -10.03 32.26 -36.66
C CYS A 196 -10.98 33.10 -35.80
N GLY A 197 -10.52 33.62 -34.65
CA GLY A 197 -11.39 33.98 -33.52
C GLY A 197 -12.09 32.74 -32.93
N PRO A 198 -13.16 32.88 -32.14
CA PRO A 198 -13.88 31.74 -31.57
C PRO A 198 -14.67 30.91 -32.61
N GLU A 199 -14.76 31.36 -33.87
CA GLU A 199 -15.55 30.69 -34.92
C GLU A 199 -15.11 29.25 -35.21
N TYR A 200 -13.83 28.90 -35.02
CA TYR A 200 -13.37 27.52 -35.24
C TYR A 200 -14.12 26.50 -34.36
N ILE A 201 -14.59 26.92 -33.18
CA ILE A 201 -15.36 26.07 -32.25
C ILE A 201 -16.69 25.71 -32.90
N GLU A 202 -17.46 26.71 -33.35
CA GLU A 202 -18.77 26.48 -33.99
C GLU A 202 -18.65 25.60 -35.24
N LYS A 203 -17.64 25.87 -36.07
CA LYS A 203 -17.40 25.11 -37.30
C LYS A 203 -16.99 23.67 -37.02
N ALA A 204 -16.14 23.42 -36.01
CA ALA A 204 -15.72 22.07 -35.67
C ALA A 204 -16.91 21.18 -35.26
N PHE A 205 -17.85 21.70 -34.46
CA PHE A 205 -19.08 20.97 -34.11
C PHE A 205 -19.98 20.70 -35.32
N ILE A 206 -20.16 21.70 -36.20
CA ILE A 206 -20.93 21.50 -37.45
C ILE A 206 -20.29 20.39 -38.29
N TRP A 207 -18.99 20.45 -38.57
CA TRP A 207 -18.31 19.52 -39.46
C TRP A 207 -18.20 18.10 -38.87
N ALA A 208 -18.05 17.96 -37.55
CA ALA A 208 -18.05 16.66 -36.90
C ALA A 208 -19.43 15.99 -37.02
N HIS A 209 -20.52 16.75 -36.88
CA HIS A 209 -21.88 16.24 -37.06
C HIS A 209 -22.23 15.97 -38.54
N GLU A 210 -21.74 16.79 -39.48
CA GLU A 210 -21.86 16.53 -40.92
C GLU A 210 -21.15 15.21 -41.31
N ALA A 211 -19.99 14.93 -40.70
CA ALA A 211 -19.23 13.70 -40.93
C ALA A 211 -19.89 12.46 -40.29
N ASP A 212 -20.24 12.49 -39.01
CA ASP A 212 -21.05 11.46 -38.35
C ASP A 212 -22.20 12.03 -37.49
N PRO A 213 -23.43 12.05 -38.04
CA PRO A 213 -24.60 12.53 -37.31
C PRO A 213 -24.97 11.72 -36.06
N ASN A 214 -24.47 10.48 -35.93
CA ASN A 214 -24.82 9.57 -34.83
C ASN A 214 -23.88 9.69 -33.62
N ALA A 215 -22.68 10.26 -33.81
CA ALA A 215 -21.72 10.42 -32.72
C ALA A 215 -22.10 11.60 -31.80
N LYS A 216 -22.01 11.39 -30.49
CA LYS A 216 -22.21 12.47 -29.52
C LYS A 216 -20.99 13.40 -29.53
N LEU A 217 -21.22 14.71 -29.47
CA LEU A 217 -20.16 15.71 -29.64
C LEU A 217 -19.98 16.51 -28.35
N PHE A 218 -18.76 16.54 -27.82
CA PHE A 218 -18.43 17.13 -26.52
C PHE A 218 -17.47 18.31 -26.66
N TYR A 219 -17.66 19.30 -25.79
CA TYR A 219 -16.61 20.26 -25.41
C TYR A 219 -15.92 19.74 -24.14
N ASN A 220 -14.59 19.68 -24.11
CA ASN A 220 -13.82 19.05 -23.03
C ASN A 220 -12.80 20.04 -22.42
N ASP A 221 -12.66 20.07 -21.09
CA ASP A 221 -11.76 21.01 -20.40
C ASP A 221 -11.43 20.58 -18.95
N TYR A 222 -10.29 21.03 -18.42
CA TYR A 222 -9.92 20.95 -16.99
C TYR A 222 -10.36 22.19 -16.22
N ASN A 223 -10.20 22.19 -14.89
CA ASN A 223 -10.56 23.30 -14.00
C ASN A 223 -12.03 23.77 -14.17
N THR A 224 -12.94 22.86 -14.54
CA THR A 224 -14.37 23.17 -14.67
C THR A 224 -15.04 23.49 -13.34
N GLU A 225 -14.32 23.30 -12.23
CA GLU A 225 -14.68 23.59 -10.85
C GLU A 225 -14.40 25.06 -10.50
N ILE A 226 -13.47 25.72 -11.21
CA ILE A 226 -13.20 27.15 -11.07
C ILE A 226 -14.36 27.96 -11.64
N SER A 227 -15.04 28.74 -10.79
CA SER A 227 -16.28 29.45 -11.12
C SER A 227 -16.21 30.28 -12.41
N LYS A 228 -15.18 31.10 -12.59
CA LYS A 228 -15.01 31.92 -13.82
C LYS A 228 -14.97 31.06 -15.09
N LYS A 229 -14.22 29.95 -15.06
CA LYS A 229 -14.08 29.04 -16.20
C LYS A 229 -15.40 28.31 -16.48
N ARG A 230 -15.96 27.72 -15.43
CA ARG A 230 -17.25 27.02 -15.42
C ARG A 230 -18.37 27.86 -16.02
N ASP A 231 -18.54 29.09 -15.53
CA ASP A 231 -19.64 29.96 -15.93
C ASP A 231 -19.45 30.44 -17.38
N PHE A 232 -18.21 30.60 -17.84
CA PHE A 232 -17.92 30.88 -19.25
C PHE A 232 -18.24 29.68 -20.16
N ILE A 233 -17.80 28.47 -19.80
CA ILE A 233 -18.11 27.23 -20.53
C ILE A 233 -19.63 27.02 -20.61
N TYR A 234 -20.35 27.19 -19.49
CA TYR A 234 -21.81 27.12 -19.44
C TYR A 234 -22.46 28.08 -20.44
N ASN A 235 -22.05 29.35 -20.45
CA ASN A 235 -22.59 30.36 -21.36
C ASN A 235 -22.24 30.10 -22.83
N MET A 236 -21.01 29.63 -23.12
CA MET A 236 -20.59 29.24 -24.46
C MET A 236 -21.44 28.08 -24.98
N VAL A 237 -21.54 26.97 -24.24
CA VAL A 237 -22.32 25.78 -24.64
C VAL A 237 -23.80 26.10 -24.81
N LYS A 238 -24.36 26.94 -23.92
CA LYS A 238 -25.73 27.46 -24.04
C LYS A 238 -25.93 28.33 -25.29
N ASN A 239 -24.94 29.15 -25.66
CA ASN A 239 -24.98 29.95 -26.88
C ASN A 239 -24.93 29.07 -28.15
N LEU A 240 -24.04 28.07 -28.18
CA LEU A 240 -23.96 27.07 -29.24
C LEU A 240 -25.32 26.34 -29.42
N LYS A 241 -25.92 25.87 -28.31
CA LYS A 241 -27.28 25.28 -28.33
C LYS A 241 -28.33 26.24 -28.89
N SER A 242 -28.34 27.51 -28.46
CA SER A 242 -29.32 28.50 -28.95
C SER A 242 -29.17 28.85 -30.44
N LYS A 243 -27.99 28.63 -31.02
CA LYS A 243 -27.70 28.73 -32.46
C LYS A 243 -28.04 27.47 -33.26
N GLY A 244 -28.46 26.39 -32.59
CA GLY A 244 -28.71 25.09 -33.23
C GLY A 244 -27.44 24.30 -33.55
N ILE A 245 -26.29 24.65 -32.97
CA ILE A 245 -25.02 23.92 -33.16
C ILE A 245 -25.13 22.54 -32.47
N PRO A 246 -24.74 21.44 -33.13
CA PRO A 246 -24.92 20.07 -32.63
C PRO A 246 -23.88 19.66 -31.56
N ILE A 247 -23.82 20.41 -30.46
CA ILE A 247 -23.14 19.99 -29.24
C ILE A 247 -24.08 19.10 -28.41
N HIS A 248 -23.57 18.01 -27.82
CA HIS A 248 -24.35 17.00 -27.11
C HIS A 248 -23.96 16.83 -25.64
N GLY A 249 -22.76 17.28 -25.25
CA GLY A 249 -22.36 17.23 -23.85
C GLY A 249 -21.14 18.08 -23.49
N ILE A 250 -20.80 18.04 -22.21
CA ILE A 250 -19.60 18.66 -21.62
C ILE A 250 -18.76 17.54 -20.98
N GLY A 251 -17.49 17.50 -21.34
CA GLY A 251 -16.46 16.69 -20.70
C GLY A 251 -15.76 17.49 -19.60
N MET A 252 -15.75 16.94 -18.40
CA MET A 252 -15.01 17.49 -17.25
C MET A 252 -13.79 16.60 -17.05
N GLN A 253 -12.59 17.12 -17.35
CA GLN A 253 -11.36 16.32 -17.28
C GLN A 253 -11.15 15.79 -15.85
N CYS A 254 -11.31 16.64 -14.83
CA CYS A 254 -11.14 16.24 -13.42
C CYS A 254 -9.77 15.60 -13.12
N HIS A 255 -8.70 16.14 -13.69
CA HIS A 255 -7.37 16.06 -13.07
C HIS A 255 -7.43 16.78 -11.74
N ILE A 256 -7.28 16.05 -10.63
CA ILE A 256 -7.49 16.58 -9.27
C ILE A 256 -6.37 16.10 -8.33
N ASN A 257 -6.40 16.52 -7.07
CA ASN A 257 -5.54 15.97 -6.02
C ASN A 257 -6.34 15.67 -4.74
N VAL A 258 -5.70 15.04 -3.75
CA VAL A 258 -6.35 14.66 -2.48
C VAL A 258 -6.95 15.83 -1.69
N ASN A 259 -6.55 17.08 -1.93
CA ASN A 259 -7.04 18.26 -1.21
C ASN A 259 -7.99 19.16 -2.02
N TRP A 260 -7.75 19.34 -3.32
CA TRP A 260 -8.54 20.22 -4.20
C TRP A 260 -8.90 19.53 -5.52
N PRO A 261 -10.07 19.83 -6.13
CA PRO A 261 -11.19 20.59 -5.61
C PRO A 261 -11.97 19.78 -4.57
N SER A 262 -12.81 20.43 -3.77
CA SER A 262 -13.77 19.75 -2.91
C SER A 262 -14.86 19.05 -3.73
N VAL A 263 -15.48 18.02 -3.18
CA VAL A 263 -16.59 17.30 -3.84
C VAL A 263 -17.77 18.24 -4.13
N SER A 264 -17.98 19.26 -3.29
CA SER A 264 -19.00 20.29 -3.51
C SER A 264 -18.68 21.18 -4.73
N GLU A 265 -17.41 21.51 -5.00
CA GLU A 265 -17.04 22.31 -6.18
C GLU A 265 -17.31 21.54 -7.48
N ILE A 266 -16.97 20.24 -7.52
CA ILE A 266 -17.31 19.33 -8.64
C ILE A 266 -18.83 19.24 -8.81
N GLU A 267 -19.56 19.03 -7.71
CA GLU A 267 -21.02 18.93 -7.72
C GLU A 267 -21.69 20.24 -8.23
N ASN A 268 -21.14 21.41 -7.87
CA ASN A 268 -21.65 22.69 -8.34
C ASN A 268 -21.49 22.87 -9.86
N SER A 269 -20.43 22.33 -10.45
CA SER A 269 -20.25 22.30 -11.91
C SER A 269 -21.25 21.37 -12.58
N ILE A 270 -21.48 20.18 -12.02
CA ILE A 270 -22.50 19.24 -12.52
C ILE A 270 -23.91 19.86 -12.43
N LYS A 271 -24.26 20.50 -11.30
CA LYS A 271 -25.53 21.24 -11.12
C LYS A 271 -25.71 22.32 -12.19
N LEU A 272 -24.68 23.14 -12.46
CA LEU A 272 -24.81 24.22 -13.44
C LEU A 272 -24.92 23.68 -14.87
N PHE A 273 -24.04 22.76 -15.27
CA PHE A 273 -24.04 22.20 -16.63
C PHE A 273 -25.32 21.39 -16.94
N SER A 274 -25.85 20.65 -15.96
CA SER A 274 -27.10 19.89 -16.10
C SER A 274 -28.35 20.77 -16.30
N SER A 275 -28.25 22.08 -16.05
CA SER A 275 -29.34 23.03 -16.34
C SER A 275 -29.46 23.40 -17.83
N ILE A 276 -28.51 22.99 -18.69
CA ILE A 276 -28.62 23.18 -20.14
C ILE A 276 -29.45 22.03 -20.75
N PRO A 277 -30.61 22.30 -21.39
CA PRO A 277 -31.45 21.23 -21.96
C PRO A 277 -30.73 20.41 -23.03
N GLY A 278 -30.78 19.08 -22.90
CA GLY A 278 -30.19 18.16 -23.87
C GLY A 278 -28.66 18.19 -23.91
N ILE A 279 -28.02 18.40 -22.77
CA ILE A 279 -26.57 18.24 -22.53
C ILE A 279 -26.36 17.06 -21.58
N GLU A 280 -25.48 16.14 -21.96
CA GLU A 280 -24.92 15.10 -21.08
C GLU A 280 -23.60 15.56 -20.47
N ILE A 281 -23.25 14.99 -19.32
CA ILE A 281 -21.99 15.23 -18.62
C ILE A 281 -21.19 13.93 -18.61
N HIS A 282 -19.92 14.01 -19.01
CA HIS A 282 -18.96 12.92 -18.88
C HIS A 282 -17.80 13.41 -18.01
N ILE A 283 -17.42 12.63 -17.00
CA ILE A 283 -16.10 12.82 -16.38
C ILE A 283 -15.10 12.09 -17.27
N THR A 284 -14.13 12.80 -17.82
CA THR A 284 -13.39 12.35 -19.02
C THR A 284 -11.96 11.89 -18.74
N GLU A 285 -11.28 12.47 -17.74
CA GLU A 285 -9.84 12.29 -17.52
C GLU A 285 -9.51 12.18 -16.01
N LEU A 286 -10.31 11.41 -15.27
CA LEU A 286 -10.23 11.34 -13.81
C LEU A 286 -8.91 10.70 -13.34
N ASP A 287 -8.07 11.51 -12.70
CA ASP A 287 -6.90 11.10 -11.94
C ASP A 287 -6.75 11.98 -10.67
N MET A 288 -6.25 11.40 -9.57
CA MET A 288 -6.19 12.09 -8.27
C MET A 288 -4.78 12.04 -7.65
N SER A 289 -3.95 13.04 -7.96
CA SER A 289 -2.59 13.16 -7.41
C SER A 289 -2.56 13.12 -5.88
N LEU A 290 -1.55 12.48 -5.31
CA LEU A 290 -1.29 12.58 -3.87
C LEU A 290 -0.72 13.95 -3.48
N TYR A 291 -0.17 14.72 -4.43
CA TYR A 291 0.43 16.03 -4.19
C TYR A 291 -0.52 17.19 -4.46
N ASN A 292 -0.35 18.27 -3.71
CA ASN A 292 -0.88 19.58 -4.11
C ASN A 292 -0.16 20.09 -5.37
N TYR A 293 -0.85 20.84 -6.22
CA TYR A 293 -0.22 21.50 -7.36
C TYR A 293 0.90 22.44 -6.90
N GLY A 294 2.06 22.33 -7.55
CA GLY A 294 3.26 23.08 -7.17
C GLY A 294 3.96 22.58 -5.90
N SER A 295 3.53 21.47 -5.28
CA SER A 295 4.24 20.90 -4.14
C SER A 295 5.65 20.41 -4.51
N SER A 296 6.63 20.82 -3.72
CA SER A 296 8.02 20.37 -3.75
C SER A 296 8.25 19.02 -3.06
N GLU A 297 7.23 18.42 -2.45
CA GLU A 297 7.29 17.09 -1.86
C GLU A 297 7.55 16.03 -2.95
N ASN A 298 8.30 14.98 -2.61
CA ASN A 298 8.59 13.85 -3.48
C ASN A 298 8.74 12.60 -2.63
N TYR A 299 7.76 11.70 -2.70
CA TYR A 299 7.75 10.45 -1.96
C TYR A 299 8.34 9.32 -2.82
N SER A 300 9.12 8.42 -2.23
CA SER A 300 9.63 7.22 -2.90
C SER A 300 8.58 6.11 -3.00
N THR A 301 7.72 6.02 -1.99
CA THR A 301 6.58 5.11 -1.81
C THR A 301 5.33 5.92 -1.46
N PRO A 302 4.12 5.46 -1.82
CA PRO A 302 2.90 6.23 -1.63
C PRO A 302 2.55 6.35 -0.13
N PRO A 303 2.41 7.57 0.42
CA PRO A 303 2.00 7.78 1.81
C PRO A 303 0.62 7.19 2.07
N GLN A 304 0.51 6.40 3.13
CA GLN A 304 -0.67 5.59 3.40
C GLN A 304 -1.84 6.42 3.91
N ASP A 305 -1.55 7.48 4.67
CA ASP A 305 -2.49 8.54 5.01
C ASP A 305 -3.05 9.22 3.74
N LEU A 306 -2.19 9.53 2.76
CA LEU A 306 -2.62 10.13 1.50
C LEU A 306 -3.39 9.14 0.61
N LEU A 307 -3.05 7.84 0.65
CA LEU A 307 -3.82 6.79 -0.03
C LEU A 307 -5.21 6.59 0.60
N GLN A 308 -5.34 6.65 1.92
CA GLN A 308 -6.65 6.61 2.59
C GLN A 308 -7.45 7.89 2.33
N LYS A 309 -6.79 9.05 2.28
CA LYS A 309 -7.43 10.31 1.90
C LYS A 309 -7.90 10.31 0.44
N GLN A 310 -7.09 9.76 -0.47
CA GLN A 310 -7.46 9.51 -1.87
C GLN A 310 -8.66 8.57 -1.94
N SER A 311 -8.66 7.49 -1.17
CA SER A 311 -9.74 6.51 -1.05
C SER A 311 -11.07 7.14 -0.61
N GLN A 312 -11.06 7.85 0.51
CA GLN A 312 -12.25 8.54 1.01
C GLN A 312 -12.79 9.57 0.01
N LYS A 313 -11.90 10.34 -0.64
CA LYS A 313 -12.31 11.31 -1.66
C LYS A 313 -12.90 10.64 -2.91
N TYR A 314 -12.38 9.50 -3.34
CA TYR A 314 -12.99 8.71 -4.41
C TYR A 314 -14.38 8.18 -4.01
N LYS A 315 -14.54 7.67 -2.79
CA LYS A 315 -15.84 7.22 -2.24
C LYS A 315 -16.90 8.33 -2.29
N GLU A 316 -16.53 9.52 -1.83
CA GLU A 316 -17.40 10.70 -1.85
C GLU A 316 -17.75 11.17 -3.27
N ILE A 317 -16.76 11.22 -4.18
CA ILE A 317 -16.97 11.57 -5.59
C ILE A 317 -17.94 10.58 -6.24
N PHE A 318 -17.70 9.27 -6.16
CA PHE A 318 -18.58 8.28 -6.81
C PHE A 318 -19.97 8.24 -6.19
N THR A 319 -20.08 8.41 -4.86
CA THR A 319 -21.37 8.57 -4.17
C THR A 319 -22.12 9.81 -4.66
N MET A 320 -21.41 10.92 -4.92
CA MET A 320 -21.99 12.13 -5.50
C MET A 320 -22.42 11.91 -6.96
N LEU A 321 -21.56 11.35 -7.81
CA LEU A 321 -21.84 11.12 -9.24
C LEU A 321 -23.09 10.25 -9.46
N LYS A 322 -23.31 9.23 -8.62
CA LYS A 322 -24.53 8.40 -8.65
C LYS A 322 -25.82 9.20 -8.44
N LYS A 323 -25.81 10.29 -7.65
CA LYS A 323 -26.96 11.20 -7.50
C LYS A 323 -27.34 11.88 -8.83
N TYR A 324 -26.37 12.03 -9.74
CA TYR A 324 -26.51 12.70 -11.03
C TYR A 324 -26.55 11.75 -12.22
N LYS A 325 -26.75 10.44 -12.04
CA LYS A 325 -26.78 9.44 -13.13
C LYS A 325 -27.78 9.70 -14.26
N ASN A 326 -28.77 10.56 -14.02
CA ASN A 326 -29.69 11.03 -15.07
C ASN A 326 -28.97 11.87 -16.15
N VAL A 327 -27.88 12.57 -15.79
CA VAL A 327 -27.12 13.48 -16.67
C VAL A 327 -25.63 13.10 -16.79
N VAL A 328 -25.02 12.53 -15.75
CA VAL A 328 -23.68 11.92 -15.80
C VAL A 328 -23.79 10.55 -16.45
N LYS A 329 -23.14 10.34 -17.60
CA LYS A 329 -23.27 9.10 -18.40
C LYS A 329 -22.00 8.28 -18.55
N SER A 330 -20.84 8.85 -18.24
CA SER A 330 -19.57 8.13 -18.22
C SER A 330 -18.62 8.73 -17.20
N VAL A 331 -17.80 7.88 -16.59
CA VAL A 331 -16.64 8.25 -15.78
C VAL A 331 -15.43 7.51 -16.34
N THR A 332 -14.48 8.25 -16.90
CA THR A 332 -13.26 7.71 -17.51
C THR A 332 -12.06 8.07 -16.67
N PHE A 333 -11.25 7.07 -16.29
CA PHE A 333 -9.97 7.26 -15.59
C PHE A 333 -8.85 7.56 -16.59
N TRP A 334 -7.95 8.49 -16.28
CA TRP A 334 -6.86 8.88 -17.18
C TRP A 334 -5.60 8.01 -17.01
N GLY A 335 -5.78 6.71 -17.22
CA GLY A 335 -4.73 5.70 -17.14
C GLY A 335 -5.21 4.40 -16.47
N LEU A 336 -4.55 3.29 -16.78
CA LEU A 336 -4.90 1.96 -16.24
C LEU A 336 -4.31 1.70 -14.84
N LYS A 337 -3.05 2.06 -14.64
CA LYS A 337 -2.24 1.81 -13.43
C LYS A 337 -1.14 2.88 -13.32
N ASP A 338 -0.61 3.13 -12.13
CA ASP A 338 0.12 4.38 -11.84
C ASP A 338 1.33 4.72 -12.74
N ASP A 339 2.08 3.74 -13.23
CA ASP A 339 3.18 3.92 -14.19
C ASP A 339 2.71 4.30 -15.60
N TYR A 340 1.40 4.28 -15.84
CA TYR A 340 0.75 4.82 -17.03
C TYR A 340 0.22 6.25 -16.80
N SER A 341 0.35 6.82 -15.60
CA SER A 341 -0.02 8.22 -15.39
C SER A 341 1.03 9.18 -15.95
N TRP A 342 0.57 10.11 -16.78
CA TRP A 342 1.33 11.26 -17.28
C TRP A 342 1.91 12.15 -16.17
N LEU A 343 1.30 12.19 -14.97
CA LEU A 343 1.76 13.02 -13.85
C LEU A 343 3.21 12.69 -13.43
N ARG A 344 3.60 11.42 -13.54
CA ARG A 344 4.98 10.98 -13.25
C ARG A 344 5.99 11.66 -14.19
N SER A 345 5.66 11.71 -15.48
CA SER A 345 6.50 12.33 -16.52
C SER A 345 6.45 13.85 -16.46
N PHE A 346 5.28 14.43 -16.18
CA PHE A 346 5.05 15.88 -16.20
C PHE A 346 5.74 16.59 -15.03
N TYR A 347 5.66 16.02 -13.82
CA TYR A 347 6.32 16.59 -12.63
C TYR A 347 7.71 15.99 -12.34
N GLY A 348 8.16 14.99 -13.11
CA GLY A 348 9.47 14.37 -12.93
C GLY A 348 9.66 13.64 -11.59
N LYS A 349 8.56 13.17 -10.98
CA LYS A 349 8.54 12.53 -9.65
C LYS A 349 7.51 11.40 -9.58
N ASN A 350 7.66 10.47 -8.64
CA ASN A 350 6.67 9.40 -8.47
C ASN A 350 5.35 9.97 -7.95
N ASP A 351 4.24 9.52 -8.53
CA ASP A 351 2.87 9.78 -8.10
C ASP A 351 2.03 8.51 -8.31
N TRP A 352 0.89 8.43 -7.63
CA TRP A 352 -0.01 7.28 -7.61
C TRP A 352 -1.48 7.68 -7.76
N PRO A 353 -1.91 8.29 -8.88
CA PRO A 353 -3.21 8.93 -8.97
C PRO A 353 -4.37 8.03 -9.42
N LEU A 354 -4.10 6.78 -9.84
CA LEU A 354 -5.06 5.86 -10.47
C LEU A 354 -5.59 4.79 -9.49
N LEU A 355 -6.43 3.85 -9.94
CA LEU A 355 -7.03 2.84 -9.05
C LEU A 355 -6.16 1.61 -8.76
N PHE A 356 -5.14 1.35 -9.57
CA PHE A 356 -4.26 0.19 -9.48
C PHE A 356 -2.81 0.63 -9.37
N PHE A 357 -2.05 -0.07 -8.53
CA PHE A 357 -0.59 0.08 -8.46
C PHE A 357 0.08 -0.54 -9.71
N GLU A 358 1.38 -0.27 -9.88
CA GLU A 358 2.19 -0.70 -11.05
C GLU A 358 2.22 -2.24 -11.22
N ASP A 359 2.01 -2.99 -10.13
CA ASP A 359 1.95 -4.45 -10.02
C ASP A 359 0.54 -5.06 -10.21
N TYR A 360 -0.43 -4.24 -10.63
CA TYR A 360 -1.87 -4.55 -10.76
C TYR A 360 -2.65 -4.76 -9.46
N SER A 361 -2.03 -4.59 -8.28
CA SER A 361 -2.78 -4.68 -7.02
C SER A 361 -3.76 -3.50 -6.86
N ALA A 362 -4.92 -3.79 -6.28
CA ALA A 362 -6.02 -2.83 -6.13
C ALA A 362 -5.78 -1.93 -4.90
N LYS A 363 -5.82 -0.61 -5.12
CA LYS A 363 -5.66 0.38 -4.04
C LYS A 363 -6.86 0.44 -3.10
N PRO A 364 -6.73 1.08 -1.92
CA PRO A 364 -7.91 1.46 -1.12
C PRO A 364 -8.90 2.29 -1.94
N ALA A 365 -8.41 3.16 -2.84
CA ALA A 365 -9.22 3.90 -3.81
C ALA A 365 -10.11 2.99 -4.70
N TYR A 366 -9.61 1.85 -5.18
CA TYR A 366 -10.44 0.91 -5.94
C TYR A 366 -11.59 0.36 -5.08
N TRP A 367 -11.29 -0.04 -3.84
CA TRP A 367 -12.29 -0.61 -2.93
C TRP A 367 -13.33 0.43 -2.49
N ALA A 368 -12.92 1.69 -2.28
CA ALA A 368 -13.82 2.81 -2.06
C ALA A 368 -14.77 3.07 -3.25
N VAL A 369 -14.29 2.96 -4.49
CA VAL A 369 -15.13 3.06 -5.69
C VAL A 369 -16.10 1.87 -5.77
N ILE A 370 -15.66 0.66 -5.42
CA ILE A 370 -16.55 -0.50 -5.33
C ILE A 370 -17.61 -0.32 -4.22
N GLU A 371 -17.24 0.15 -3.04
CA GLU A 371 -18.16 0.35 -1.92
C GLU A 371 -19.26 1.39 -2.28
N ALA A 372 -18.88 2.50 -2.91
CA ALA A 372 -19.81 3.52 -3.39
C ALA A 372 -20.81 2.99 -4.45
N SER A 373 -20.50 1.88 -5.14
CA SER A 373 -21.44 1.22 -6.05
C SER A 373 -22.63 0.58 -5.32
N GLY A 374 -22.48 0.26 -4.03
CA GLY A 374 -23.49 -0.46 -3.24
C GLY A 374 -23.46 -1.98 -3.43
N VAL A 375 -22.54 -2.53 -4.24
CA VAL A 375 -22.27 -3.97 -4.26
C VAL A 375 -21.64 -4.35 -2.91
N THR A 376 -22.30 -5.25 -2.17
CA THR A 376 -21.80 -5.76 -0.89
C THR A 376 -20.64 -6.72 -1.12
N THR A 377 -19.41 -6.21 -1.05
CA THR A 377 -18.19 -6.99 -1.32
C THR A 377 -17.42 -7.27 -0.05
N SER A 378 -16.84 -8.47 0.05
CA SER A 378 -15.79 -8.74 1.02
C SER A 378 -14.54 -7.94 0.65
N SER A 379 -14.34 -6.79 1.28
CA SER A 379 -13.16 -5.96 1.03
C SER A 379 -11.93 -6.59 1.72
N PRO A 380 -10.84 -6.88 1.00
CA PRO A 380 -9.53 -6.96 1.62
C PRO A 380 -9.06 -5.53 1.92
N THR A 381 -8.79 -5.19 3.18
CA THR A 381 -8.09 -3.93 3.48
C THR A 381 -6.69 -4.00 2.86
N PRO A 382 -6.28 -2.96 2.12
CA PRO A 382 -4.95 -2.94 1.50
C PRO A 382 -3.88 -2.67 2.56
N THR A 383 -2.83 -3.49 2.53
CA THR A 383 -1.68 -3.39 3.43
C THR A 383 -0.93 -2.07 3.25
N PRO A 384 -0.77 -1.26 4.30
CA PRO A 384 0.19 -0.16 4.34
C PRO A 384 1.59 -0.57 3.84
N THR A 385 2.21 0.27 3.00
CA THR A 385 3.64 0.23 2.63
C THR A 385 4.29 1.50 3.19
N PRO A 386 5.49 1.45 3.81
CA PRO A 386 5.99 2.55 4.63
C PRO A 386 6.46 3.72 3.78
N THR A 387 6.27 4.95 4.28
CA THR A 387 6.74 6.19 3.63
C THR A 387 7.85 6.83 4.42
N VAL A 388 8.86 7.31 3.69
CA VAL A 388 10.06 7.95 4.24
C VAL A 388 9.86 9.47 4.32
N THR A 389 10.12 10.05 5.49
CA THR A 389 10.01 11.50 5.75
C THR A 389 11.10 12.30 5.04
N VAL A 390 10.75 13.47 4.51
CA VAL A 390 11.64 14.35 3.72
C VAL A 390 12.20 15.49 4.59
N THR A 391 13.50 15.77 4.49
CA THR A 391 14.19 16.89 5.17
C THR A 391 14.55 17.98 4.14
N PRO A 392 14.35 19.29 4.42
CA PRO A 392 14.26 20.32 3.38
C PRO A 392 15.60 20.79 2.78
N THR A 393 15.55 21.22 1.51
CA THR A 393 16.66 21.73 0.70
C THR A 393 16.88 23.25 0.85
N PRO A 394 18.13 23.75 0.96
CA PRO A 394 18.44 25.18 0.82
C PRO A 394 18.62 25.64 -0.65
N THR A 395 18.19 26.88 -0.92
CA THR A 395 18.08 27.56 -2.23
C THR A 395 19.41 27.74 -3.01
N PRO A 396 19.41 27.71 -4.37
CA PRO A 396 20.63 27.74 -5.19
C PRO A 396 21.19 29.16 -5.51
N THR A 397 22.47 29.19 -5.93
CA THR A 397 23.21 30.37 -6.42
C THR A 397 23.80 30.08 -7.82
N PRO A 398 23.82 31.03 -8.78
CA PRO A 398 24.00 30.71 -10.21
C PRO A 398 25.44 30.56 -10.74
N THR A 399 25.52 29.90 -11.90
CA THR A 399 26.65 29.43 -12.73
C THR A 399 27.55 30.52 -13.34
N PRO A 400 28.77 30.15 -13.80
CA PRO A 400 29.25 30.64 -15.11
C PRO A 400 29.72 29.52 -16.08
N THR A 401 29.47 29.76 -17.36
CA THR A 401 29.66 28.88 -18.53
C THR A 401 31.13 28.57 -18.87
N VAL A 402 31.40 27.38 -19.43
CA VAL A 402 32.65 27.08 -20.17
C VAL A 402 32.33 26.44 -21.53
N THR A 403 33.06 26.88 -22.56
CA THR A 403 32.81 26.65 -24.00
C THR A 403 33.32 25.30 -24.51
N ALA A 404 32.66 24.76 -25.55
CA ALA A 404 32.98 23.49 -26.19
C ALA A 404 34.34 23.46 -26.93
N THR A 405 34.89 22.26 -27.11
CA THR A 405 36.11 21.93 -27.89
C THR A 405 35.90 20.57 -28.59
N PRO A 406 36.37 20.34 -29.83
CA PRO A 406 35.64 19.48 -30.78
C PRO A 406 35.95 17.98 -30.72
N THR A 407 34.96 17.20 -31.17
CA THR A 407 34.97 15.73 -31.28
C THR A 407 35.96 15.21 -32.35
N PRO A 408 36.83 14.23 -32.04
CA PRO A 408 37.59 13.51 -33.05
C PRO A 408 36.75 12.40 -33.74
N THR A 409 36.97 12.22 -35.04
CA THR A 409 36.25 11.28 -35.93
C THR A 409 36.34 9.81 -35.49
N PRO A 410 35.24 9.03 -35.56
CA PRO A 410 35.26 7.60 -35.23
C PRO A 410 35.97 6.75 -36.31
N THR A 411 36.92 5.94 -35.87
CA THR A 411 37.57 4.86 -36.65
C THR A 411 36.62 3.65 -36.73
N PRO A 412 36.47 2.96 -37.88
CA PRO A 412 35.49 1.89 -38.03
C PRO A 412 35.91 0.61 -37.28
N VAL A 413 35.02 0.06 -36.45
CA VAL A 413 35.26 -1.20 -35.73
C VAL A 413 34.04 -2.13 -35.83
N SER A 414 34.27 -3.27 -36.49
CA SER A 414 33.47 -4.51 -36.61
C SER A 414 31.98 -4.51 -36.20
N THR A 415 31.14 -4.73 -37.22
CA THR A 415 29.74 -5.19 -37.10
C THR A 415 29.65 -6.47 -36.24
N PRO A 416 28.85 -6.49 -35.15
CA PRO A 416 28.58 -7.72 -34.41
C PRO A 416 27.65 -8.65 -35.21
N ALA A 417 27.80 -9.96 -35.04
CA ALA A 417 27.15 -10.95 -35.90
C ALA A 417 25.63 -11.00 -35.74
N THR A 418 24.90 -10.64 -36.81
CA THR A 418 23.44 -10.77 -36.92
C THR A 418 23.02 -12.23 -37.00
N GLY A 419 22.92 -12.89 -35.84
CA GLY A 419 22.45 -14.28 -35.71
C GLY A 419 22.47 -14.88 -34.29
N GLY A 420 22.58 -14.05 -33.25
CA GLY A 420 22.75 -14.51 -31.86
C GLY A 420 21.57 -15.34 -31.34
N GLN A 421 21.87 -16.41 -30.61
CA GLN A 421 20.87 -17.30 -29.98
C GLN A 421 20.03 -16.60 -28.89
N ILE A 422 20.56 -15.54 -28.29
CA ILE A 422 19.87 -14.73 -27.29
C ILE A 422 20.06 -13.24 -27.56
N LYS A 423 19.20 -12.41 -26.96
CA LYS A 423 19.42 -10.96 -26.75
C LYS A 423 18.95 -10.56 -25.36
N VAL A 424 19.44 -9.44 -24.83
CA VAL A 424 18.92 -8.89 -23.55
C VAL A 424 18.16 -7.60 -23.81
N LEU A 425 16.97 -7.49 -23.22
CA LEU A 425 16.25 -6.23 -23.12
C LEU A 425 16.62 -5.59 -21.78
N TYR A 426 17.01 -4.32 -21.82
CA TYR A 426 17.39 -3.52 -20.67
C TYR A 426 16.34 -2.44 -20.41
N ALA A 427 16.02 -2.22 -19.14
CA ALA A 427 15.29 -1.05 -18.67
C ALA A 427 16.04 -0.42 -17.49
N ASN A 428 16.30 0.88 -17.58
CA ASN A 428 16.89 1.68 -16.53
C ASN A 428 15.81 2.07 -15.51
N LYS A 429 15.91 1.56 -14.28
CA LYS A 429 15.04 1.95 -13.17
C LYS A 429 15.73 2.84 -12.13
N GLU A 430 16.89 3.40 -12.48
CA GLU A 430 17.50 4.52 -11.75
C GLU A 430 18.10 5.54 -12.73
N THR A 431 17.30 6.55 -13.08
CA THR A 431 17.64 7.56 -14.08
C THR A 431 18.53 8.69 -13.56
N ASN A 432 18.79 8.74 -12.25
CA ASN A 432 19.71 9.72 -11.68
C ASN A 432 21.16 9.34 -12.01
N SER A 433 21.93 10.25 -12.59
CA SER A 433 23.35 10.02 -12.85
C SER A 433 24.12 9.77 -11.56
N THR A 434 23.71 10.37 -10.44
CA THR A 434 24.31 10.18 -9.12
C THR A 434 23.32 9.51 -8.19
N THR A 435 23.64 8.31 -7.68
CA THR A 435 22.72 7.47 -6.89
C THR A 435 23.47 6.55 -5.94
N ASN A 436 22.89 6.19 -4.79
CA ASN A 436 23.45 5.16 -3.90
C ASN A 436 23.10 3.72 -4.33
N THR A 437 22.27 3.55 -5.36
CA THR A 437 21.83 2.24 -5.85
C THR A 437 21.66 2.23 -7.37
N ILE A 438 22.12 1.18 -8.05
CA ILE A 438 21.98 1.00 -9.50
C ILE A 438 20.93 -0.09 -9.75
N ARG A 439 19.99 0.16 -10.69
CA ARG A 439 18.82 -0.71 -10.94
C ARG A 439 18.69 -1.09 -12.42
N PRO A 440 19.53 -2.02 -12.94
CA PRO A 440 19.46 -2.48 -14.32
C PRO A 440 18.46 -3.63 -14.41
N TRP A 441 17.24 -3.36 -14.89
CA TRP A 441 16.23 -4.40 -15.07
C TRP A 441 16.41 -5.08 -16.42
N LEU A 442 16.31 -6.41 -16.46
CA LEU A 442 16.69 -7.22 -17.63
C LEU A 442 15.57 -8.19 -18.05
N LYS A 443 15.57 -8.59 -19.32
CA LYS A 443 14.91 -9.81 -19.84
C LYS A 443 15.88 -10.49 -20.80
N VAL A 444 16.14 -11.79 -20.65
CA VAL A 444 16.85 -12.56 -21.70
C VAL A 444 15.82 -13.15 -22.64
N VAL A 445 15.92 -12.84 -23.93
CA VAL A 445 15.05 -13.37 -24.99
C VAL A 445 15.82 -14.45 -25.76
N ASN A 446 15.22 -15.62 -25.96
CA ASN A 446 15.75 -16.64 -26.88
C ASN A 446 15.31 -16.31 -28.31
N SER A 447 16.25 -15.77 -29.09
CA SER A 447 16.09 -15.43 -30.51
C SER A 447 16.38 -16.62 -31.43
N GLY A 448 16.85 -17.74 -30.90
CA GLY A 448 17.17 -18.96 -31.63
C GLY A 448 15.97 -19.88 -31.87
N SER A 449 16.25 -21.04 -32.48
CA SER A 449 15.26 -22.07 -32.83
C SER A 449 15.23 -23.29 -31.89
N SER A 450 16.13 -23.34 -30.90
CA SER A 450 16.23 -24.42 -29.89
C SER A 450 16.06 -23.87 -28.47
N SER A 451 15.60 -24.69 -27.53
CA SER A 451 15.58 -24.28 -26.12
C SER A 451 16.99 -24.05 -25.57
N ILE A 452 17.12 -23.17 -24.58
CA ILE A 452 18.39 -22.80 -23.94
C ILE A 452 18.25 -23.06 -22.44
N ASP A 453 19.15 -23.85 -21.86
CA ASP A 453 19.26 -24.00 -20.41
C ASP A 453 19.80 -22.70 -19.82
N LEU A 454 19.02 -22.04 -18.96
CA LEU A 454 19.41 -20.76 -18.38
C LEU A 454 20.64 -20.87 -17.49
N SER A 455 20.96 -22.04 -16.92
CA SER A 455 22.16 -22.23 -16.10
C SER A 455 23.49 -22.10 -16.87
N ARG A 456 23.41 -22.07 -18.21
CA ARG A 456 24.55 -21.80 -19.12
C ARG A 456 24.68 -20.33 -19.52
N VAL A 457 23.69 -19.50 -19.20
CA VAL A 457 23.63 -18.09 -19.59
C VAL A 457 24.21 -17.20 -18.48
N THR A 458 25.04 -16.24 -18.87
CA THR A 458 25.38 -15.09 -18.00
C THR A 458 25.20 -13.76 -18.73
N ILE A 459 24.96 -12.70 -17.97
CA ILE A 459 24.82 -11.32 -18.43
C ILE A 459 25.85 -10.47 -17.68
N ARG A 460 26.42 -9.44 -18.32
CA ARG A 460 27.30 -8.47 -17.67
C ARG A 460 26.78 -7.04 -17.84
N TYR A 461 26.65 -6.35 -16.71
CA TYR A 461 26.45 -4.90 -16.63
C TYR A 461 27.78 -4.25 -16.25
N TRP A 462 28.31 -3.38 -17.11
CA TRP A 462 29.64 -2.77 -17.05
C TRP A 462 29.55 -1.35 -16.51
N TYR A 463 30.31 -1.06 -15.46
CA TYR A 463 30.14 0.16 -14.65
C TYR A 463 31.45 0.56 -13.95
N THR A 464 31.52 1.76 -13.39
CA THR A 464 32.64 2.18 -12.53
C THR A 464 32.24 2.18 -11.05
N VAL A 465 33.15 1.78 -10.16
CA VAL A 465 32.83 1.65 -8.73
C VAL A 465 32.77 2.99 -7.99
N ASP A 466 33.25 4.10 -8.58
CA ASP A 466 33.24 5.45 -7.98
C ASP A 466 33.67 5.49 -6.50
N GLY A 467 34.84 4.91 -6.21
CA GLY A 467 35.35 4.77 -4.84
C GLY A 467 35.10 3.37 -4.28
N GLU A 468 36.17 2.57 -4.27
CA GLU A 468 36.16 1.16 -3.89
C GLU A 468 35.54 0.90 -2.51
N ARG A 469 34.48 0.08 -2.48
CA ARG A 469 33.75 -0.39 -1.29
C ARG A 469 33.28 -1.82 -1.52
N ALA A 470 32.92 -2.52 -0.45
CA ALA A 470 32.17 -3.77 -0.59
C ALA A 470 30.79 -3.46 -1.21
N GLN A 471 30.32 -4.35 -2.08
CA GLN A 471 29.10 -4.16 -2.87
C GLN A 471 28.16 -5.35 -2.65
N SER A 472 26.85 -5.08 -2.70
CA SER A 472 25.79 -6.09 -2.59
C SER A 472 24.80 -5.94 -3.72
N ALA A 473 24.37 -7.06 -4.29
CA ALA A 473 23.32 -7.12 -5.32
C ALA A 473 22.20 -8.05 -4.88
N VAL A 474 20.97 -7.70 -5.24
CA VAL A 474 19.76 -8.48 -5.00
C VAL A 474 18.91 -8.54 -6.27
N SER A 475 18.13 -9.61 -6.39
CA SER A 475 17.00 -9.66 -7.31
C SER A 475 15.80 -9.25 -6.48
N ASP A 476 15.31 -8.02 -6.64
CA ASP A 476 14.12 -7.53 -5.94
C ASP A 476 12.86 -8.31 -6.40
N TRP A 477 12.86 -8.86 -7.62
CA TRP A 477 11.89 -9.83 -8.15
C TRP A 477 12.45 -10.54 -9.40
N ALA A 478 12.04 -11.77 -9.69
CA ALA A 478 12.22 -12.36 -11.02
C ALA A 478 11.14 -13.40 -11.35
N GLN A 479 10.62 -13.41 -12.58
CA GLN A 479 9.60 -14.38 -13.02
C GLN A 479 10.09 -15.84 -13.02
N ILE A 480 11.40 -16.04 -13.21
CA ILE A 480 12.10 -17.32 -13.06
C ILE A 480 12.46 -17.64 -11.59
N GLY A 481 11.92 -16.88 -10.63
CA GLY A 481 12.18 -16.93 -9.19
C GLY A 481 13.44 -16.14 -8.81
N ALA A 482 13.34 -15.14 -7.93
CA ALA A 482 14.50 -14.35 -7.49
C ALA A 482 15.61 -15.21 -6.88
N SER A 483 15.24 -16.29 -6.18
CA SER A 483 16.15 -17.28 -5.61
C SER A 483 17.00 -18.05 -6.64
N ASN A 484 16.63 -18.03 -7.93
CA ASN A 484 17.38 -18.65 -9.01
C ASN A 484 18.40 -17.70 -9.66
N VAL A 485 18.34 -16.40 -9.41
CA VAL A 485 19.30 -15.42 -9.92
C VAL A 485 20.57 -15.45 -9.07
N THR A 486 21.73 -15.33 -9.69
CA THR A 486 23.04 -15.26 -9.00
C THR A 486 23.80 -14.01 -9.42
N PHE A 487 24.60 -13.48 -8.49
CA PHE A 487 25.34 -12.23 -8.67
C PHE A 487 26.81 -12.39 -8.31
N LYS A 488 27.69 -11.78 -9.10
CA LYS A 488 29.12 -11.74 -8.84
C LYS A 488 29.72 -10.45 -9.40
N PHE A 489 30.23 -9.61 -8.50
CA PHE A 489 31.03 -8.45 -8.89
C PHE A 489 32.42 -8.90 -9.33
N VAL A 490 32.87 -8.45 -10.51
CA VAL A 490 34.20 -8.77 -11.05
C VAL A 490 34.93 -7.48 -11.37
N LYS A 491 36.07 -7.27 -10.71
CA LYS A 491 36.98 -6.18 -11.00
C LYS A 491 37.81 -6.48 -12.24
N LEU A 492 37.99 -5.49 -13.12
CA LEU A 492 38.85 -5.61 -14.28
C LEU A 492 40.34 -5.56 -13.89
N SER A 493 41.18 -6.26 -14.65
CA SER A 493 42.65 -6.21 -14.48
C SER A 493 43.24 -4.82 -14.77
N SER A 494 42.53 -4.02 -15.57
CA SER A 494 42.80 -2.63 -15.89
C SER A 494 41.48 -1.94 -16.20
N SER A 495 41.25 -0.75 -15.62
CA SER A 495 40.09 0.09 -15.92
C SER A 495 40.10 0.50 -17.40
N VAL A 496 38.92 0.57 -18.00
CA VAL A 496 38.67 0.99 -19.39
C VAL A 496 37.70 2.16 -19.44
N SER A 497 37.45 2.72 -20.62
CA SER A 497 36.52 3.84 -20.77
C SER A 497 35.10 3.46 -20.34
N GLY A 498 34.71 3.89 -19.14
CA GLY A 498 33.39 3.66 -18.55
C GLY A 498 33.21 2.32 -17.82
N ALA A 499 34.28 1.59 -17.53
CA ALA A 499 34.19 0.44 -16.63
C ALA A 499 35.50 0.17 -15.86
N ASP A 500 35.39 -0.13 -14.58
CA ASP A 500 36.43 -0.82 -13.80
C ASP A 500 35.91 -2.10 -13.11
N TYR A 501 34.59 -2.30 -13.14
CA TYR A 501 33.89 -3.52 -12.74
C TYR A 501 32.87 -3.96 -13.80
N TYR A 502 32.46 -5.23 -13.72
CA TYR A 502 31.14 -5.65 -14.15
C TYR A 502 30.41 -6.43 -13.06
N LEU A 503 29.08 -6.33 -13.06
CA LEU A 503 28.19 -7.23 -12.34
C LEU A 503 27.85 -8.38 -13.29
N GLU A 504 28.31 -9.59 -12.98
CA GLU A 504 27.94 -10.83 -13.64
C GLU A 504 26.65 -11.36 -13.02
N ILE A 505 25.59 -11.46 -13.82
CA ILE A 505 24.30 -12.07 -13.47
C ILE A 505 24.24 -13.45 -14.11
N GLY A 506 23.95 -14.47 -13.32
CA GLY A 506 23.76 -15.85 -13.80
C GLY A 506 22.49 -16.48 -13.24
N PHE A 507 22.27 -17.75 -13.58
CA PHE A 507 21.07 -18.49 -13.19
C PHE A 507 21.41 -19.87 -12.62
N LYS A 508 20.64 -20.31 -11.62
CA LYS A 508 20.66 -21.69 -11.12
C LYS A 508 19.83 -22.58 -12.05
N SER A 509 20.05 -23.89 -11.99
CA SER A 509 19.26 -24.89 -12.74
C SER A 509 17.75 -24.81 -12.49
N GLY A 510 17.32 -24.28 -11.34
CA GLY A 510 15.91 -24.01 -11.03
C GLY A 510 15.23 -22.95 -11.90
N ALA A 511 15.99 -22.14 -12.66
CA ALA A 511 15.42 -21.22 -13.66
C ALA A 511 14.86 -21.94 -14.90
N GLY A 512 15.26 -23.20 -15.14
CA GLY A 512 14.74 -24.03 -16.23
C GLY A 512 15.27 -23.67 -17.62
N GLN A 513 14.50 -24.05 -18.65
CA GLN A 513 14.85 -23.83 -20.06
C GLN A 513 14.02 -22.73 -20.71
N LEU A 514 14.70 -21.77 -21.32
CA LEU A 514 14.11 -20.70 -22.11
C LEU A 514 13.77 -21.21 -23.52
N GLN A 515 12.48 -21.26 -23.84
CA GLN A 515 11.99 -21.76 -25.13
C GLN A 515 12.18 -20.75 -26.28
N PRO A 516 12.28 -21.20 -27.55
CA PRO A 516 12.35 -20.31 -28.71
C PRO A 516 11.26 -19.24 -28.73
N GLY A 517 11.65 -17.98 -28.98
CA GLY A 517 10.72 -16.85 -29.02
C GLY A 517 10.09 -16.48 -27.67
N LYS A 518 10.63 -17.00 -26.55
CA LYS A 518 10.26 -16.59 -25.19
C LYS A 518 11.37 -15.78 -24.54
N ASP A 519 11.00 -15.03 -23.51
CA ASP A 519 11.92 -14.36 -22.61
C ASP A 519 11.78 -14.87 -21.16
N THR A 520 12.75 -14.52 -20.31
CA THR A 520 12.80 -14.90 -18.89
C THR A 520 11.68 -14.32 -18.04
N GLY A 521 10.84 -13.45 -18.59
CA GLY A 521 10.17 -12.43 -17.80
C GLY A 521 11.17 -11.39 -17.27
N GLU A 522 10.65 -10.46 -16.47
CA GLU A 522 11.49 -9.45 -15.82
C GLU A 522 12.44 -10.09 -14.81
N ILE A 523 13.66 -9.58 -14.77
CA ILE A 523 14.66 -9.82 -13.74
C ILE A 523 14.98 -8.44 -13.18
N GLN A 524 14.40 -8.13 -12.01
CA GLN A 524 14.47 -6.82 -11.38
C GLN A 524 15.69 -6.81 -10.44
N ILE A 525 16.80 -6.23 -10.91
CA ILE A 525 18.07 -6.24 -10.20
C ILE A 525 18.30 -4.88 -9.56
N ARG A 526 18.85 -4.91 -8.35
CA ARG A 526 19.36 -3.74 -7.66
C ARG A 526 20.69 -4.04 -6.99
N PHE A 527 21.64 -3.11 -7.07
CA PHE A 527 22.87 -3.18 -6.30
C PHE A 527 23.26 -1.85 -5.67
N ASN A 528 24.07 -1.91 -4.61
CA ASN A 528 24.53 -0.77 -3.82
C ASN A 528 25.89 -1.05 -3.17
N LYS A 529 26.59 0.00 -2.75
CA LYS A 529 27.74 -0.11 -1.83
C LYS A 529 27.23 -0.42 -0.42
N SER A 530 28.04 -1.13 0.36
CA SER A 530 27.71 -1.51 1.74
C SER A 530 27.57 -0.32 2.68
N ASP A 531 28.18 0.83 2.35
CA ASP A 531 28.07 2.09 3.09
C ASP A 531 27.07 3.09 2.47
N TRP A 532 26.33 2.67 1.44
CA TRP A 532 25.38 3.50 0.68
C TRP A 532 25.98 4.80 0.12
N SER A 533 27.29 4.86 -0.10
CA SER A 533 27.92 5.95 -0.86
C SER A 533 27.51 5.90 -2.34
N ASN A 534 27.49 7.07 -2.99
CA ASN A 534 26.97 7.19 -4.36
C ASN A 534 27.90 6.58 -5.42
N TYR A 535 27.29 6.04 -6.48
CA TYR A 535 27.86 5.86 -7.81
C TYR A 535 27.55 7.08 -8.69
N ASN A 536 28.26 7.20 -9.81
CA ASN A 536 28.05 8.15 -10.88
C ASN A 536 27.79 7.38 -12.20
N GLN A 537 26.58 6.82 -12.34
CA GLN A 537 26.13 6.12 -13.55
C GLN A 537 26.34 6.92 -14.85
N GLY A 538 26.47 8.24 -14.79
CA GLY A 538 26.83 9.09 -15.93
C GLY A 538 28.19 8.76 -16.58
N ASN A 539 29.05 7.98 -15.92
CA ASN A 539 30.30 7.46 -16.48
C ASN A 539 30.25 5.96 -16.86
N ASP A 540 29.15 5.24 -16.59
CA ASP A 540 29.06 3.79 -16.80
C ASP A 540 28.90 3.41 -18.28
N TRP A 541 29.57 2.35 -18.71
CA TRP A 541 29.43 1.80 -20.06
C TRP A 541 27.99 1.35 -20.33
N SER A 542 27.40 0.52 -19.46
CA SER A 542 26.07 -0.06 -19.70
C SER A 542 24.89 0.88 -19.44
N TRP A 543 25.09 2.08 -18.88
CA TRP A 543 23.97 2.95 -18.50
C TRP A 543 23.38 3.73 -19.69
N LEU A 544 22.05 3.79 -19.74
CA LEU A 544 21.30 4.65 -20.67
C LEU A 544 20.20 5.38 -19.89
N GLN A 545 20.39 6.68 -19.66
CA GLN A 545 19.45 7.50 -18.89
C GLN A 545 18.00 7.46 -19.43
N SER A 546 17.84 7.44 -20.75
CA SER A 546 16.54 7.53 -21.43
C SER A 546 15.81 6.18 -21.58
N MET A 547 16.47 5.04 -21.34
CA MET A 547 15.89 3.72 -21.60
C MET A 547 15.06 3.21 -20.41
N THR A 548 14.03 3.96 -20.01
CA THR A 548 13.14 3.61 -18.86
C THR A 548 12.15 2.48 -19.14
N SER A 549 11.99 2.13 -20.42
CA SER A 549 11.23 0.98 -20.91
C SER A 549 12.18 -0.05 -21.53
N TYR A 550 11.79 -1.32 -21.53
CA TYR A 550 12.59 -2.41 -22.09
C TYR A 550 12.94 -2.19 -23.57
N GLY A 551 14.23 -2.03 -23.85
CA GLY A 551 14.78 -1.90 -25.19
C GLY A 551 16.11 -2.63 -25.33
N GLU A 552 16.63 -2.69 -26.56
CA GLU A 552 17.92 -3.33 -26.84
C GLU A 552 19.06 -2.36 -26.50
N ASN A 553 19.86 -2.71 -25.49
CA ASN A 553 21.04 -1.95 -25.08
C ASN A 553 22.28 -2.82 -25.26
N GLU A 554 22.92 -2.76 -26.44
CA GLU A 554 24.08 -3.58 -26.79
C GLU A 554 25.29 -3.39 -25.85
N LYS A 555 25.29 -2.39 -24.95
CA LYS A 555 26.35 -2.21 -23.95
C LYS A 555 26.16 -3.04 -22.68
N VAL A 556 25.02 -3.69 -22.51
CA VAL A 556 24.91 -4.89 -21.67
C VAL A 556 25.36 -6.07 -22.54
N THR A 557 26.07 -7.05 -22.00
CA THR A 557 26.55 -8.20 -22.81
C THR A 557 26.05 -9.52 -22.26
N ALA A 558 25.84 -10.52 -23.12
CA ALA A 558 25.38 -11.85 -22.72
C ALA A 558 26.20 -12.97 -23.35
N TYR A 559 26.34 -14.06 -22.58
CA TYR A 559 27.24 -15.17 -22.85
C TYR A 559 26.51 -16.50 -22.69
N ILE A 560 26.93 -17.50 -23.47
CA ILE A 560 26.56 -18.92 -23.26
C ILE A 560 27.87 -19.69 -23.07
N ASP A 561 27.97 -20.47 -21.99
CA ASP A 561 29.20 -21.18 -21.60
C ASP A 561 30.47 -20.28 -21.55
N GLY A 562 30.29 -18.99 -21.22
CA GLY A 562 31.35 -17.98 -21.19
C GLY A 562 31.75 -17.40 -22.56
N VAL A 563 31.12 -17.81 -23.66
CA VAL A 563 31.33 -17.24 -25.00
C VAL A 563 30.34 -16.10 -25.24
N LEU A 564 30.82 -14.92 -25.67
CA LEU A 564 29.99 -13.76 -26.00
C LEU A 564 29.06 -14.09 -27.18
N VAL A 565 27.75 -13.91 -26.98
CA VAL A 565 26.72 -14.18 -28.00
C VAL A 565 25.80 -12.99 -28.30
N TRP A 566 25.85 -11.93 -27.47
CA TRP A 566 25.12 -10.68 -27.70
C TRP A 566 25.77 -9.49 -26.98
N GLY A 567 25.68 -8.31 -27.59
CA GLY A 567 26.23 -7.04 -27.11
C GLY A 567 27.70 -6.79 -27.48
N GLN A 568 28.24 -5.65 -27.03
CA GLN A 568 29.65 -5.25 -27.14
C GLN A 568 30.24 -4.88 -25.77
N GLU A 569 31.36 -5.53 -25.45
CA GLU A 569 32.19 -5.22 -24.28
C GLU A 569 32.88 -3.86 -24.47
N PRO A 570 33.18 -3.10 -23.40
CA PRO A 570 33.94 -1.86 -23.52
C PRO A 570 35.35 -2.12 -24.05
N SER A 571 35.78 -1.32 -25.03
CA SER A 571 37.07 -1.48 -25.72
C SER A 571 38.27 -1.58 -24.76
N GLY A 572 39.01 -2.68 -24.85
CA GLY A 572 40.17 -2.97 -24.01
C GLY A 572 39.86 -3.83 -22.78
N ALA A 573 38.60 -4.20 -22.53
CA ALA A 573 38.27 -5.20 -21.52
C ALA A 573 38.73 -6.58 -21.98
N THR A 574 39.68 -7.18 -21.26
CA THR A 574 40.18 -8.53 -21.55
C THR A 574 39.43 -9.55 -20.67
N PRO A 575 38.66 -10.50 -21.23
CA PRO A 575 38.08 -11.58 -20.45
C PRO A 575 39.16 -12.52 -19.92
N ALA A 576 38.97 -13.03 -18.69
CA ALA A 576 39.73 -14.19 -18.23
C ALA A 576 39.33 -15.45 -19.05
N PRO A 577 40.25 -16.37 -19.35
CA PRO A 577 39.98 -17.48 -20.26
C PRO A 577 39.03 -18.51 -19.64
N THR A 578 37.94 -18.83 -20.34
CA THR A 578 36.97 -19.87 -19.93
C THR A 578 37.30 -21.21 -20.59
N MET A 579 37.18 -22.30 -19.84
CA MET A 579 37.48 -23.66 -20.32
C MET A 579 36.39 -24.24 -21.24
N THR A 580 36.82 -24.95 -22.28
CA THR A 580 35.95 -25.71 -23.20
C THR A 580 35.42 -27.00 -22.57
N VAL A 581 34.13 -27.28 -22.66
CA VAL A 581 33.53 -28.61 -22.40
C VAL A 581 32.54 -28.95 -23.51
N ALA A 582 32.54 -30.20 -23.98
CA ALA A 582 31.80 -30.66 -25.16
C ALA A 582 30.34 -31.09 -24.85
N PRO A 583 29.40 -30.99 -25.81
CA PRO A 583 27.99 -31.30 -25.59
C PRO A 583 27.69 -32.81 -25.58
N THR A 584 26.68 -33.23 -24.80
CA THR A 584 26.12 -34.59 -24.80
C THR A 584 24.62 -34.55 -25.11
N ALA A 585 24.10 -35.57 -25.81
CA ALA A 585 22.84 -35.51 -26.55
C ALA A 585 21.55 -35.68 -25.70
N THR A 586 20.46 -35.09 -26.19
CA THR A 586 19.10 -35.14 -25.63
C THR A 586 18.25 -36.25 -26.27
N PRO A 587 17.47 -37.05 -25.50
CA PRO A 587 16.47 -37.97 -26.04
C PRO A 587 15.09 -37.30 -26.25
N THR A 588 14.36 -37.74 -27.28
CA THR A 588 13.08 -37.18 -27.76
C THR A 588 11.87 -37.57 -26.90
N PRO A 589 10.90 -36.66 -26.64
CA PRO A 589 9.61 -36.99 -26.04
C PRO A 589 8.52 -37.31 -27.08
N THR A 590 7.59 -38.21 -26.71
CA THR A 590 6.47 -38.67 -27.56
C THR A 590 5.14 -38.02 -27.13
N LEU A 591 4.16 -37.97 -28.04
CA LEU A 591 2.94 -37.15 -27.97
C LEU A 591 1.87 -37.60 -26.93
N SER A 592 1.07 -36.62 -26.50
CA SER A 592 -0.05 -36.71 -25.54
C SER A 592 -1.29 -37.46 -26.07
N PRO A 593 -2.31 -37.63 -25.21
CA PRO A 593 -3.69 -37.46 -25.66
C PRO A 593 -4.53 -36.45 -24.83
N THR A 594 -5.55 -35.93 -25.51
CA THR A 594 -6.51 -34.88 -25.16
C THR A 594 -7.44 -35.18 -23.97
N VAL A 595 -7.92 -34.14 -23.27
CA VAL A 595 -9.08 -34.21 -22.36
C VAL A 595 -10.19 -33.23 -22.80
N THR A 596 -11.44 -33.72 -22.77
CA THR A 596 -12.68 -33.08 -23.24
C THR A 596 -13.28 -32.10 -22.22
N PRO A 597 -13.96 -31.00 -22.62
CA PRO A 597 -14.55 -30.04 -21.68
C PRO A 597 -15.82 -30.56 -20.98
N THR A 598 -16.03 -30.11 -19.74
CA THR A 598 -17.22 -30.41 -18.89
C THR A 598 -18.15 -29.18 -18.82
N PRO A 599 -19.50 -29.33 -18.74
CA PRO A 599 -20.44 -28.22 -18.95
C PRO A 599 -20.61 -27.26 -17.76
N ALA A 600 -21.15 -26.06 -18.04
CA ALA A 600 -21.42 -25.02 -17.06
C ALA A 600 -22.68 -25.29 -16.19
N PRO A 601 -22.68 -24.89 -14.90
CA PRO A 601 -23.84 -24.99 -14.02
C PRO A 601 -24.80 -23.79 -14.14
N THR A 602 -26.10 -24.07 -13.99
CA THR A 602 -27.20 -23.10 -14.12
C THR A 602 -27.37 -22.23 -12.86
N GLN A 603 -27.59 -20.92 -13.02
CA GLN A 603 -27.99 -20.05 -11.91
C GLN A 603 -29.40 -20.38 -11.41
N THR A 604 -29.57 -20.47 -10.08
CA THR A 604 -30.87 -20.55 -9.41
C THR A 604 -31.00 -19.37 -8.45
N ALA A 605 -32.22 -18.82 -8.31
CA ALA A 605 -32.45 -17.54 -7.63
C ALA A 605 -32.14 -17.55 -6.12
N ILE A 606 -31.64 -16.43 -5.61
CA ILE A 606 -31.35 -16.20 -4.19
C ILE A 606 -32.66 -15.90 -3.44
N PRO A 607 -33.03 -16.69 -2.41
CA PRO A 607 -34.11 -16.33 -1.48
C PRO A 607 -33.61 -15.38 -0.38
N THR A 608 -34.51 -14.57 0.16
CA THR A 608 -34.26 -13.62 1.27
C THR A 608 -33.61 -14.30 2.48
N PRO A 609 -32.59 -13.70 3.13
CA PRO A 609 -31.88 -14.34 4.23
C PRO A 609 -32.81 -14.56 5.44
N THR A 610 -32.91 -15.81 5.87
CA THR A 610 -33.51 -16.20 7.15
C THR A 610 -32.40 -16.23 8.20
N LEU A 611 -32.66 -15.69 9.40
CA LEU A 611 -31.70 -15.66 10.51
C LEU A 611 -31.19 -17.08 10.83
N THR A 612 -29.93 -17.35 10.52
CA THR A 612 -29.23 -18.55 11.00
C THR A 612 -28.92 -18.41 12.49
N PRO A 613 -29.12 -19.45 13.31
CA PRO A 613 -28.76 -19.41 14.73
C PRO A 613 -27.25 -19.19 14.89
N ASN A 614 -26.88 -18.38 15.88
CA ASN A 614 -25.50 -17.98 16.15
C ASN A 614 -24.61 -19.22 16.44
N PRO A 615 -23.47 -19.44 15.76
CA PRO A 615 -22.65 -20.62 15.99
C PRO A 615 -22.11 -20.62 17.42
N THR A 616 -22.36 -21.71 18.14
CA THR A 616 -21.80 -21.95 19.47
C THR A 616 -20.34 -22.37 19.32
N PRO A 617 -19.39 -21.82 20.09
CA PRO A 617 -17.98 -22.20 19.96
C PRO A 617 -17.81 -23.68 20.32
N THR A 618 -17.32 -24.47 19.36
CA THR A 618 -17.06 -25.91 19.55
C THR A 618 -15.60 -26.13 19.96
N SER A 619 -15.28 -25.88 21.24
CA SER A 619 -13.97 -26.30 21.78
C SER A 619 -13.89 -27.82 21.86
N SER A 620 -12.80 -28.38 21.35
CA SER A 620 -12.45 -29.80 21.48
C SER A 620 -11.59 -30.11 22.70
N ILE A 621 -11.10 -29.08 23.40
CA ILE A 621 -10.35 -29.21 24.64
C ILE A 621 -11.32 -28.99 25.81
N PRO A 622 -11.46 -29.95 26.74
CA PRO A 622 -12.20 -29.72 27.97
C PRO A 622 -11.66 -28.46 28.67
N ASP A 623 -12.55 -27.56 29.07
CA ASP A 623 -12.19 -26.45 29.95
C ASP A 623 -11.78 -27.01 31.32
N ASP A 624 -10.49 -27.35 31.42
CA ASP A 624 -9.85 -27.73 32.67
C ASP A 624 -9.22 -26.51 33.36
N THR A 625 -9.15 -25.35 32.68
CA THR A 625 -8.19 -24.29 32.98
C THR A 625 -8.74 -23.07 33.71
N ASN A 626 -10.04 -23.02 34.05
CA ASN A 626 -10.75 -21.90 34.70
C ASN A 626 -10.24 -21.51 36.14
N ASP A 627 -8.93 -21.63 36.36
CA ASP A 627 -8.13 -21.33 37.54
C ASP A 627 -7.04 -20.24 37.30
N ASP A 628 -6.99 -19.63 36.11
CA ASP A 628 -6.04 -18.56 35.74
C ASP A 628 -6.59 -17.13 35.93
N TRP A 629 -7.78 -17.00 36.51
CA TRP A 629 -8.37 -15.69 36.83
C TRP A 629 -7.50 -14.87 37.78
N LEU A 630 -7.27 -13.60 37.41
CA LEU A 630 -6.46 -12.65 38.16
C LEU A 630 -7.32 -11.67 38.96
N TYR A 631 -6.73 -11.01 39.96
CA TYR A 631 -7.34 -9.87 40.65
C TYR A 631 -6.31 -8.85 41.09
N VAL A 632 -6.79 -7.69 41.53
CA VAL A 632 -5.98 -6.55 41.95
C VAL A 632 -5.83 -6.51 43.47
N SER A 633 -4.60 -6.28 43.94
CA SER A 633 -4.25 -6.11 45.35
C SER A 633 -3.27 -4.93 45.48
N GLY A 634 -3.79 -3.77 45.89
CA GLY A 634 -3.04 -2.50 45.85
C GLY A 634 -2.62 -2.14 44.42
N ASN A 635 -1.34 -1.84 44.21
CA ASN A 635 -0.74 -1.61 42.89
C ASN A 635 -0.29 -2.87 42.14
N LYS A 636 -0.71 -4.06 42.57
CA LYS A 636 -0.31 -5.34 41.96
C LYS A 636 -1.51 -6.05 41.32
N ILE A 637 -1.27 -6.74 40.21
CA ILE A 637 -2.13 -7.84 39.75
C ILE A 637 -1.57 -9.15 40.34
N VAL A 638 -2.45 -10.02 40.83
CA VAL A 638 -2.10 -11.29 41.48
C VAL A 638 -2.90 -12.47 40.94
N ASP A 639 -2.31 -13.67 41.05
CA ASP A 639 -2.94 -14.96 40.75
C ASP A 639 -4.01 -15.34 41.80
N LYS A 640 -4.74 -16.44 41.55
CA LYS A 640 -5.75 -16.99 42.48
C LYS A 640 -5.21 -17.31 43.89
N ASP A 641 -3.91 -17.55 44.05
CA ASP A 641 -3.26 -17.86 45.32
C ASP A 641 -2.68 -16.59 45.99
N GLY A 642 -2.83 -15.41 45.36
CA GLY A 642 -2.39 -14.11 45.85
C GLY A 642 -0.96 -13.71 45.47
N ARG A 643 -0.32 -14.43 44.52
CA ARG A 643 1.07 -14.17 44.11
C ARG A 643 1.13 -13.14 42.98
N PRO A 644 2.06 -12.17 42.99
CA PRO A 644 2.18 -11.16 41.93
C PRO A 644 2.50 -11.75 40.55
N VAL A 645 1.83 -11.24 39.52
CA VAL A 645 2.08 -11.65 38.12
C VAL A 645 2.70 -10.49 37.33
N TRP A 646 3.32 -10.77 36.17
CA TRP A 646 3.74 -9.71 35.25
C TRP A 646 3.21 -9.97 33.84
N LEU A 647 2.16 -9.23 33.47
CA LEU A 647 1.60 -9.21 32.11
C LEU A 647 2.58 -8.46 31.19
N THR A 648 3.23 -9.20 30.28
CA THR A 648 4.18 -8.67 29.30
C THR A 648 3.76 -9.17 27.91
N GLY A 649 3.11 -8.30 27.15
CA GLY A 649 2.35 -8.69 25.97
C GLY A 649 2.61 -7.87 24.71
N ILE A 650 1.76 -8.08 23.72
CA ILE A 650 1.86 -7.51 22.38
C ILE A 650 0.47 -7.22 21.81
N ASN A 651 0.35 -6.18 20.99
CA ASN A 651 -0.88 -5.86 20.26
C ASN A 651 -0.82 -6.52 18.87
N TRP A 652 -1.87 -7.24 18.48
CA TRP A 652 -2.08 -7.65 17.08
C TRP A 652 -3.41 -7.08 16.59
N PHE A 653 -3.38 -6.01 15.79
CA PHE A 653 -4.60 -5.36 15.31
C PHE A 653 -5.13 -6.00 14.02
N GLY A 654 -6.40 -5.71 13.69
CA GLY A 654 -7.03 -6.14 12.44
C GLY A 654 -8.55 -6.28 12.55
N TYR A 655 -9.07 -6.88 13.62
CA TYR A 655 -10.52 -7.03 13.86
C TYR A 655 -11.26 -5.70 14.10
N ASN A 656 -10.52 -4.62 14.38
CA ASN A 656 -11.02 -3.25 14.39
C ASN A 656 -11.11 -2.63 12.99
N THR A 657 -10.35 -3.15 12.03
CA THR A 657 -10.27 -2.67 10.65
C THR A 657 -11.24 -3.42 9.72
N GLY A 658 -11.35 -2.96 8.47
CA GLY A 658 -12.15 -3.64 7.43
C GLY A 658 -11.71 -5.06 7.04
N THR A 659 -10.62 -5.60 7.61
CA THR A 659 -10.17 -6.99 7.33
C THR A 659 -11.02 -8.04 8.04
N ASN A 660 -11.70 -7.69 9.13
CA ASN A 660 -12.54 -8.58 9.95
C ASN A 660 -11.80 -9.82 10.51
N VAL A 661 -10.47 -9.75 10.55
CA VAL A 661 -9.52 -10.76 11.08
C VAL A 661 -8.23 -10.03 11.47
N PHE A 662 -7.28 -10.67 12.13
CA PHE A 662 -5.96 -10.07 12.32
C PHE A 662 -5.28 -9.71 10.99
N ASP A 663 -4.65 -8.54 10.95
CA ASP A 663 -3.91 -8.10 9.77
C ASP A 663 -2.66 -8.97 9.59
N GLY A 664 -2.38 -9.35 8.34
CA GLY A 664 -1.29 -10.26 7.97
C GLY A 664 -1.70 -11.70 7.68
N VAL A 665 -2.93 -12.13 8.01
CA VAL A 665 -3.43 -13.51 7.75
C VAL A 665 -3.63 -13.79 6.24
N TRP A 666 -3.39 -12.80 5.37
CA TRP A 666 -3.18 -12.98 3.93
C TRP A 666 -1.75 -13.42 3.54
N SER A 667 -0.79 -13.32 4.45
CA SER A 667 0.64 -13.62 4.24
C SER A 667 1.20 -14.65 5.23
N CYS A 668 0.80 -14.62 6.51
CA CYS A 668 1.23 -15.57 7.54
C CYS A 668 0.14 -16.60 7.90
N ASN A 669 0.52 -17.71 8.53
CA ASN A 669 -0.43 -18.66 9.12
C ASN A 669 -0.83 -18.21 10.53
N LEU A 670 -2.13 -18.10 10.78
CA LEU A 670 -2.69 -17.62 12.04
C LEU A 670 -2.22 -18.43 13.25
N LYS A 671 -2.27 -19.76 13.18
CA LYS A 671 -1.94 -20.62 14.33
C LYS A 671 -0.43 -20.60 14.61
N ASP A 672 0.39 -20.69 13.57
CA ASP A 672 1.85 -20.65 13.69
C ASP A 672 2.33 -19.29 14.23
N THR A 673 1.74 -18.18 13.79
CA THR A 673 2.07 -16.84 14.30
C THR A 673 1.71 -16.69 15.79
N LEU A 674 0.53 -17.16 16.23
CA LEU A 674 0.16 -17.16 17.66
C LEU A 674 1.13 -18.01 18.50
N ALA A 675 1.52 -19.18 17.99
CA ALA A 675 2.51 -20.04 18.65
C ALA A 675 3.90 -19.39 18.72
N GLU A 676 4.32 -18.66 17.69
CA GLU A 676 5.62 -17.98 17.66
C GLU A 676 5.65 -16.74 18.56
N ILE A 677 4.55 -15.98 18.66
CA ILE A 677 4.37 -14.91 19.66
C ILE A 677 4.58 -15.48 21.08
N ALA A 678 3.92 -16.60 21.40
CA ALA A 678 4.07 -17.25 22.71
C ALA A 678 5.51 -17.82 22.91
N ASN A 679 6.10 -18.44 21.88
CA ASN A 679 7.49 -18.93 21.93
C ASN A 679 8.50 -17.81 22.22
N ARG A 680 8.20 -16.58 21.79
CA ARG A 680 9.00 -15.35 22.02
C ARG A 680 8.70 -14.64 23.33
N GLY A 681 7.89 -15.24 24.21
CA GLY A 681 7.77 -14.82 25.60
C GLY A 681 6.70 -13.78 25.89
N PHE A 682 5.87 -13.42 24.90
CA PHE A 682 4.67 -12.65 25.16
C PHE A 682 3.64 -13.55 25.84
N ASN A 683 3.19 -13.18 27.04
CA ASN A 683 2.21 -13.95 27.81
C ASN A 683 0.78 -13.38 27.72
N LEU A 684 0.63 -12.22 27.09
CA LEU A 684 -0.65 -11.55 26.82
C LEU A 684 -0.70 -11.04 25.37
N LEU A 685 -1.85 -11.23 24.72
CA LEU A 685 -2.19 -10.66 23.42
C LEU A 685 -3.32 -9.62 23.61
N ARG A 686 -3.04 -8.33 23.37
CA ARG A 686 -4.09 -7.30 23.25
C ARG A 686 -4.69 -7.39 21.84
N VAL A 687 -6.01 -7.53 21.77
CA VAL A 687 -6.76 -7.77 20.53
C VAL A 687 -7.68 -6.58 20.25
N PRO A 688 -7.20 -5.58 19.48
CA PRO A 688 -8.02 -4.55 18.87
C PRO A 688 -9.18 -5.10 18.03
N ILE A 689 -10.40 -4.87 18.47
CA ILE A 689 -11.66 -5.24 17.80
C ILE A 689 -12.66 -4.07 17.81
N SER A 690 -13.48 -3.97 16.76
CA SER A 690 -14.49 -2.92 16.66
C SER A 690 -15.83 -3.34 17.27
N ALA A 691 -16.52 -2.42 17.94
CA ALA A 691 -17.86 -2.67 18.49
C ALA A 691 -18.87 -3.02 17.38
N GLU A 692 -18.78 -2.37 16.21
CA GLU A 692 -19.59 -2.70 15.02
C GLU A 692 -19.42 -4.15 14.56
N LEU A 693 -18.20 -4.72 14.54
CA LEU A 693 -17.98 -6.12 14.16
C LEU A 693 -18.64 -7.07 15.17
N ILE A 694 -18.53 -6.77 16.47
CA ILE A 694 -19.16 -7.55 17.53
C ILE A 694 -20.70 -7.45 17.46
N LEU A 695 -21.24 -6.27 17.15
CA LEU A 695 -22.68 -6.07 16.94
C LEU A 695 -23.18 -6.84 15.72
N ASN A 696 -22.43 -6.85 14.61
CA ASN A 696 -22.72 -7.68 13.44
C ASN A 696 -22.79 -9.17 13.84
N TRP A 697 -21.76 -9.68 14.51
CA TRP A 697 -21.73 -11.07 15.02
C TRP A 697 -22.91 -11.39 15.95
N SER A 698 -23.31 -10.44 16.81
CA SER A 698 -24.48 -10.59 17.69
C SER A 698 -25.80 -10.73 16.93
N GLN A 699 -25.88 -10.15 15.74
CA GLN A 699 -27.06 -10.14 14.86
C GLN A 699 -27.05 -11.28 13.82
N GLY A 700 -26.04 -12.15 13.82
CA GLY A 700 -25.88 -13.20 12.81
C GLY A 700 -25.29 -12.72 11.48
N ILE A 701 -24.68 -11.54 11.47
CA ILE A 701 -24.00 -10.96 10.32
C ILE A 701 -22.50 -11.22 10.50
N TYR A 702 -21.89 -11.95 9.57
CA TYR A 702 -20.46 -12.28 9.63
C TYR A 702 -19.74 -11.68 8.43
N PRO A 703 -19.19 -10.45 8.55
CA PRO A 703 -18.32 -9.87 7.53
C PRO A 703 -17.20 -10.84 7.17
N LYS A 704 -16.92 -11.02 5.88
CA LYS A 704 -15.93 -12.02 5.43
C LYS A 704 -14.52 -11.59 5.89
N PRO A 705 -13.75 -12.48 6.55
CA PRO A 705 -12.38 -12.20 6.95
C PRO A 705 -11.42 -12.21 5.75
N ASN A 706 -10.41 -11.35 5.77
CA ASN A 706 -9.36 -11.26 4.75
C ASN A 706 -8.27 -12.32 4.97
N ILE A 707 -8.49 -13.52 4.43
CA ILE A 707 -7.64 -14.70 4.67
C ILE A 707 -7.09 -15.25 3.35
N ASN A 708 -5.82 -15.62 3.34
CA ASN A 708 -5.22 -16.42 2.27
C ASN A 708 -5.27 -17.91 2.64
N TYR A 709 -6.23 -18.63 2.08
CA TYR A 709 -6.44 -20.07 2.35
C TYR A 709 -5.31 -20.98 1.85
N TYR A 710 -4.37 -20.50 1.01
CA TYR A 710 -3.16 -21.26 0.69
C TYR A 710 -2.21 -21.35 1.89
N VAL A 711 -2.15 -20.29 2.71
CA VAL A 711 -1.33 -20.20 3.92
C VAL A 711 -2.12 -20.63 5.17
N ASN A 712 -3.46 -20.52 5.13
CA ASN A 712 -4.38 -20.85 6.22
C ASN A 712 -5.48 -21.83 5.76
N PRO A 713 -5.13 -23.03 5.26
CA PRO A 713 -6.12 -24.00 4.75
C PRO A 713 -7.12 -24.47 5.81
N GLU A 714 -6.74 -24.46 7.09
CA GLU A 714 -7.59 -24.79 8.23
C GLU A 714 -8.70 -23.76 8.51
N LEU A 715 -8.60 -22.56 7.93
CA LEU A 715 -9.60 -21.50 8.04
C LEU A 715 -10.55 -21.45 6.82
N GLU A 716 -10.40 -22.35 5.85
CA GLU A 716 -11.26 -22.39 4.67
C GLU A 716 -12.74 -22.60 5.06
N GLY A 717 -13.63 -21.77 4.51
CA GLY A 717 -15.06 -21.79 4.81
C GLY A 717 -15.46 -21.21 6.17
N LYS A 718 -14.51 -20.75 7.01
CA LYS A 718 -14.81 -20.12 8.30
C LYS A 718 -15.22 -18.65 8.15
N ASN A 719 -16.23 -18.25 8.91
CA ASN A 719 -16.61 -16.84 9.03
C ASN A 719 -15.77 -16.11 10.10
N SER A 720 -15.82 -14.78 10.15
CA SER A 720 -14.95 -13.97 11.04
C SER A 720 -15.11 -14.30 12.53
N LEU A 721 -16.29 -14.70 13.00
CA LEU A 721 -16.50 -15.13 14.38
C LEU A 721 -15.92 -16.52 14.65
N GLU A 722 -16.08 -17.47 13.71
CA GLU A 722 -15.46 -18.80 13.83
C GLU A 722 -13.92 -18.73 13.80
N VAL A 723 -13.36 -17.81 13.02
CA VAL A 723 -11.91 -17.55 13.02
C VAL A 723 -11.47 -16.94 14.35
N PHE A 724 -12.28 -16.07 14.97
CA PHE A 724 -12.00 -15.56 16.31
C PHE A 724 -12.12 -16.63 17.40
N ASP A 725 -13.07 -17.57 17.29
CA ASP A 725 -13.10 -18.76 18.17
C ASP A 725 -11.82 -19.59 18.03
N ILE A 726 -11.27 -19.72 16.81
CA ILE A 726 -9.99 -20.40 16.56
C ILE A 726 -8.81 -19.61 17.16
N VAL A 727 -8.84 -18.27 17.18
CA VAL A 727 -7.86 -17.45 17.90
C VAL A 727 -7.85 -17.79 19.40
N VAL A 728 -9.02 -17.73 20.05
CA VAL A 728 -9.15 -18.04 21.49
C VAL A 728 -8.68 -19.47 21.79
N GLN A 729 -9.13 -20.43 21.00
CA GLN A 729 -8.73 -21.84 21.12
C GLN A 729 -7.21 -22.04 20.92
N THR A 730 -6.58 -21.35 19.97
CA THR A 730 -5.14 -21.44 19.74
C THR A 730 -4.35 -20.81 20.88
N CYS A 731 -4.78 -19.65 21.38
CA CYS A 731 -4.15 -19.00 22.53
C CYS A 731 -4.17 -19.92 23.76
N LYS A 732 -5.29 -20.60 24.02
CA LYS A 732 -5.40 -21.65 25.06
C LYS A 732 -4.44 -22.82 24.82
N GLU A 733 -4.33 -23.31 23.58
CA GLU A 733 -3.42 -24.40 23.19
C GLU A 733 -1.95 -24.07 23.48
N VAL A 734 -1.56 -22.79 23.36
CA VAL A 734 -0.18 -22.32 23.53
C VAL A 734 0.07 -21.55 24.84
N GLY A 735 -0.86 -21.58 25.81
CA GLY A 735 -0.70 -20.91 27.12
C GLY A 735 -0.61 -19.37 27.06
N LEU A 736 -1.04 -18.77 25.94
CA LEU A 736 -1.10 -17.33 25.72
C LEU A 736 -2.45 -16.81 26.19
N LYS A 737 -2.48 -15.76 27.02
CA LYS A 737 -3.73 -15.11 27.44
C LYS A 737 -4.10 -13.95 26.53
N ILE A 738 -5.37 -13.56 26.54
CA ILE A 738 -5.97 -12.52 25.69
C ILE A 738 -6.51 -11.39 26.58
N MET A 739 -6.30 -10.17 26.10
CA MET A 739 -7.04 -8.98 26.50
C MET A 739 -7.86 -8.48 25.29
N LEU A 740 -9.18 -8.43 25.42
CA LEU A 740 -10.02 -7.79 24.40
C LEU A 740 -9.87 -6.28 24.51
N ASP A 741 -9.81 -5.58 23.38
CA ASP A 741 -9.77 -4.11 23.30
C ASP A 741 -10.85 -3.64 22.31
N ILE A 742 -11.80 -2.83 22.78
CA ILE A 742 -12.75 -2.14 21.88
C ILE A 742 -12.06 -0.94 21.25
N HIS A 743 -11.31 -1.22 20.19
CA HIS A 743 -10.40 -0.26 19.58
C HIS A 743 -11.11 0.89 18.85
N SER A 744 -12.36 0.65 18.43
CA SER A 744 -13.17 1.59 17.68
C SER A 744 -14.65 1.26 17.78
N ILE A 745 -15.50 2.28 17.64
CA ILE A 745 -16.95 2.09 17.55
C ILE A 745 -17.36 1.50 16.18
N LYS A 746 -16.76 2.00 15.08
CA LYS A 746 -16.93 1.49 13.71
C LYS A 746 -15.83 0.51 13.29
N THR A 747 -16.13 -0.39 12.36
CA THR A 747 -15.15 -1.27 11.70
C THR A 747 -14.45 -0.49 10.58
N ASP A 748 -13.30 0.12 10.88
CA ASP A 748 -12.64 1.13 10.04
C ASP A 748 -11.12 1.09 10.28
N ALA A 749 -10.31 1.16 9.22
CA ALA A 749 -8.86 1.21 9.32
C ALA A 749 -8.35 2.48 10.06
N MET A 750 -9.13 3.56 10.06
CA MET A 750 -8.88 4.75 10.88
C MET A 750 -9.81 4.84 12.10
N GLY A 751 -10.50 3.76 12.48
CA GLY A 751 -11.51 3.77 13.53
C GLY A 751 -11.03 4.19 14.94
N HIS A 752 -9.72 4.21 15.19
CA HIS A 752 -9.16 4.71 16.45
C HIS A 752 -9.35 6.23 16.61
N ILE A 753 -9.52 7.00 15.52
CA ILE A 753 -9.68 8.47 15.56
C ILE A 753 -11.04 8.94 16.11
N TYR A 754 -11.95 8.03 16.45
CA TYR A 754 -13.22 8.41 17.09
C TYR A 754 -12.97 8.71 18.59
N PRO A 755 -13.10 9.96 19.05
CA PRO A 755 -12.70 10.38 20.40
C PRO A 755 -13.51 9.73 21.53
N VAL A 756 -14.70 9.23 21.20
CA VAL A 756 -15.70 8.68 22.13
C VAL A 756 -16.27 7.37 21.56
N TRP A 757 -16.90 6.58 22.42
CA TRP A 757 -17.46 5.24 22.15
C TRP A 757 -18.85 5.27 21.48
N TYR A 758 -19.15 6.32 20.72
CA TYR A 758 -20.43 6.54 20.05
C TYR A 758 -20.27 7.54 18.89
N ASP A 759 -21.23 7.55 17.97
CA ASP A 759 -21.25 8.43 16.80
C ASP A 759 -22.70 8.70 16.34
N GLU A 760 -22.90 9.19 15.10
CA GLU A 760 -24.22 9.44 14.51
C GLU A 760 -25.06 8.18 14.20
N LYS A 761 -24.43 7.00 14.16
CA LYS A 761 -25.02 5.69 13.84
C LYS A 761 -25.12 4.77 15.07
N PHE A 762 -24.12 4.80 15.96
CA PHE A 762 -24.01 3.93 17.13
C PHE A 762 -24.09 4.72 18.43
N THR A 763 -24.93 4.27 19.36
CA THR A 763 -25.10 4.90 20.67
C THR A 763 -24.18 4.28 21.73
N PRO A 764 -23.95 4.93 22.89
CA PRO A 764 -23.24 4.30 24.01
C PRO A 764 -23.87 2.97 24.46
N GLU A 765 -25.18 2.81 24.29
CA GLU A 765 -25.89 1.58 24.62
C GLU A 765 -25.55 0.44 23.65
N ASP A 766 -25.22 0.74 22.39
CA ASP A 766 -24.78 -0.26 21.42
C ASP A 766 -23.34 -0.70 21.70
N PHE A 767 -22.48 0.23 22.10
CA PHE A 767 -21.15 -0.07 22.65
C PHE A 767 -21.23 -0.97 23.90
N TYR A 768 -22.12 -0.68 24.86
CA TYR A 768 -22.30 -1.56 26.02
C TYR A 768 -22.80 -2.96 25.63
N LYS A 769 -23.78 -3.06 24.72
CA LYS A 769 -24.29 -4.35 24.22
C LYS A 769 -23.23 -5.18 23.49
N ALA A 770 -22.34 -4.53 22.72
CA ALA A 770 -21.21 -5.20 22.09
C ALA A 770 -20.34 -5.89 23.16
N CYS A 771 -19.96 -5.15 24.20
CA CYS A 771 -19.18 -5.67 25.32
C CYS A 771 -19.91 -6.80 26.05
N GLU A 772 -21.18 -6.60 26.41
CA GLU A 772 -22.01 -7.61 27.09
C GLU A 772 -22.14 -8.90 26.27
N TRP A 773 -22.31 -8.81 24.94
CA TRP A 773 -22.43 -9.97 24.08
C TRP A 773 -21.14 -10.79 24.00
N ILE A 774 -19.98 -10.14 23.76
CA ILE A 774 -18.72 -10.86 23.65
C ILE A 774 -18.25 -11.42 25.00
N THR A 775 -18.46 -10.68 26.11
CA THR A 775 -18.27 -11.22 27.45
C THR A 775 -19.14 -12.44 27.69
N ASN A 776 -20.44 -12.41 27.35
CA ASN A 776 -21.32 -13.57 27.55
C ASN A 776 -20.96 -14.78 26.67
N ARG A 777 -20.34 -14.56 25.50
CA ARG A 777 -19.82 -15.65 24.64
C ARG A 777 -18.66 -16.40 25.29
N TYR A 778 -17.70 -15.68 25.88
CA TYR A 778 -16.46 -16.26 26.43
C TYR A 778 -16.39 -16.25 27.97
N LYS A 779 -17.50 -16.05 28.68
CA LYS A 779 -17.54 -15.92 30.17
C LYS A 779 -17.01 -17.11 30.97
N ASN A 780 -16.90 -18.28 30.34
CA ASN A 780 -16.34 -19.51 30.91
C ASN A 780 -15.02 -19.89 30.21
N ASP A 781 -14.27 -18.90 29.70
CA ASP A 781 -12.99 -19.13 29.04
C ASP A 781 -11.96 -18.12 29.54
N ASP A 782 -11.16 -18.55 30.50
CA ASP A 782 -10.11 -17.74 31.11
C ASP A 782 -8.82 -17.69 30.27
N THR A 783 -8.90 -18.03 28.99
CA THR A 783 -7.95 -17.50 28.00
C THR A 783 -8.13 -15.99 27.89
N ILE A 784 -9.36 -15.47 27.97
CA ILE A 784 -9.64 -14.03 28.00
C ILE A 784 -9.69 -13.57 29.47
N ILE A 785 -8.61 -12.99 29.96
CA ILE A 785 -8.45 -12.60 31.38
C ILE A 785 -8.73 -11.11 31.65
N ALA A 786 -8.71 -10.28 30.61
CA ALA A 786 -8.83 -8.83 30.72
C ALA A 786 -9.69 -8.24 29.60
N PHE A 787 -10.31 -7.10 29.88
CA PHE A 787 -11.14 -6.36 28.95
C PHE A 787 -10.79 -4.87 29.03
N ASP A 788 -10.16 -4.37 27.99
CA ASP A 788 -9.86 -2.97 27.75
C ASP A 788 -11.07 -2.29 27.09
N LEU A 789 -11.65 -1.32 27.80
CA LEU A 789 -13.03 -0.94 27.57
C LEU A 789 -13.23 -0.13 26.29
N LYS A 790 -12.32 0.79 25.96
CA LYS A 790 -12.30 1.58 24.72
C LYS A 790 -10.91 2.16 24.52
N ASN A 791 -10.27 1.83 23.40
CA ASN A 791 -8.99 2.41 23.01
C ASN A 791 -9.09 3.92 22.88
N GLU A 792 -8.14 4.62 23.48
CA GLU A 792 -7.83 6.02 23.30
C GLU A 792 -9.06 6.96 23.30
N PRO A 793 -9.74 7.14 24.44
CA PRO A 793 -10.60 8.30 24.63
C PRO A 793 -9.77 9.58 24.48
N HIS A 794 -10.22 10.53 23.65
CA HIS A 794 -9.41 11.72 23.33
C HIS A 794 -10.26 12.93 22.89
N GLY A 795 -9.61 13.97 22.36
CA GLY A 795 -10.23 15.20 21.90
C GLY A 795 -9.88 16.39 22.79
N LYS A 796 -9.76 17.57 22.18
CA LYS A 796 -9.28 18.81 22.77
C LYS A 796 -10.44 19.76 23.02
N PRO A 797 -10.87 19.99 24.28
CA PRO A 797 -12.04 20.81 24.57
C PRO A 797 -12.00 22.23 23.99
N TRP A 798 -10.82 22.79 23.70
CA TRP A 798 -10.66 24.12 23.08
C TRP A 798 -10.79 24.14 21.55
N GLN A 799 -10.67 22.99 20.88
CA GLN A 799 -10.63 22.89 19.41
C GLN A 799 -11.80 22.04 18.88
N ASP A 800 -12.13 20.94 19.54
CA ASP A 800 -13.02 19.92 19.03
C ASP A 800 -14.45 20.06 19.56
N THR A 801 -15.42 19.65 18.74
CA THR A 801 -16.85 19.63 19.11
C THR A 801 -17.21 18.39 19.92
N THR A 802 -16.50 17.27 19.68
CA THR A 802 -16.66 16.00 20.40
C THR A 802 -15.31 15.64 21.02
N PHE A 803 -15.30 15.39 22.33
CA PHE A 803 -14.11 15.02 23.09
C PHE A 803 -14.52 14.17 24.30
N ALA A 804 -13.70 13.21 24.70
CA ALA A 804 -13.85 12.50 25.96
C ALA A 804 -13.43 13.39 27.14
N LYS A 805 -14.23 13.37 28.21
CA LYS A 805 -13.92 14.08 29.47
C LYS A 805 -13.90 13.13 30.66
N TRP A 806 -13.43 13.60 31.81
CA TRP A 806 -13.36 12.81 33.05
C TRP A 806 -13.77 13.63 34.28
N ASP A 807 -14.96 13.41 34.80
CA ASP A 807 -15.47 14.00 36.05
C ASP A 807 -16.59 13.13 36.66
N ASN A 808 -17.29 13.61 37.70
CA ASN A 808 -18.42 12.91 38.32
C ASN A 808 -19.80 13.23 37.70
N SER A 809 -19.87 13.83 36.51
CA SER A 809 -21.14 14.02 35.77
C SER A 809 -21.63 12.72 35.13
N THR A 810 -22.82 12.76 34.52
CA THR A 810 -23.38 11.66 33.71
C THR A 810 -23.50 12.04 32.22
N ASP A 811 -22.75 13.06 31.80
CA ASP A 811 -22.74 13.56 30.42
C ASP A 811 -22.32 12.45 29.46
N ILE A 812 -22.91 12.43 28.26
CA ILE A 812 -22.72 11.35 27.27
C ILE A 812 -21.26 11.16 26.85
N ASN A 813 -20.42 12.19 26.95
CA ASN A 813 -18.99 12.16 26.63
C ASN A 813 -18.07 11.97 27.86
N ASN A 814 -18.61 11.70 29.06
CA ASN A 814 -17.81 11.43 30.25
C ASN A 814 -17.30 10.00 30.28
N TRP A 815 -15.99 9.81 30.02
CA TRP A 815 -15.36 8.50 29.94
C TRP A 815 -15.45 7.76 31.27
N LYS A 816 -15.24 8.43 32.41
CA LYS A 816 -15.38 7.81 33.74
C LYS A 816 -16.77 7.17 33.93
N TYR A 817 -17.83 7.85 33.51
CA TYR A 817 -19.20 7.37 33.63
C TYR A 817 -19.48 6.19 32.70
N ALA A 818 -19.02 6.25 31.46
CA ALA A 818 -19.19 5.16 30.50
C ALA A 818 -18.34 3.93 30.85
N ALA A 819 -17.10 4.12 31.29
CA ALA A 819 -16.21 3.06 31.78
C ALA A 819 -16.83 2.34 32.98
N GLU A 820 -17.30 3.08 34.00
CA GLU A 820 -18.01 2.46 35.13
C GLU A 820 -19.28 1.72 34.71
N THR A 821 -20.05 2.26 33.77
CA THR A 821 -21.29 1.65 33.28
C THR A 821 -21.01 0.35 32.52
N CYS A 822 -20.04 0.36 31.60
CA CYS A 822 -19.63 -0.80 30.82
C CYS A 822 -19.00 -1.88 31.72
N ALA A 823 -18.06 -1.50 32.59
CA ALA A 823 -17.42 -2.39 33.56
C ALA A 823 -18.43 -3.13 34.45
N LYS A 824 -19.42 -2.42 35.01
CA LYS A 824 -20.45 -3.01 35.87
C LYS A 824 -21.31 -4.02 35.10
N ARG A 825 -21.58 -3.80 33.81
CA ARG A 825 -22.29 -4.75 32.93
C ARG A 825 -21.44 -6.00 32.66
N ILE A 826 -20.19 -5.83 32.23
CA ILE A 826 -19.23 -6.94 32.00
C ILE A 826 -19.08 -7.79 33.26
N LEU A 827 -18.86 -7.18 34.42
CA LEU A 827 -18.62 -7.87 35.70
C LEU A 827 -19.87 -8.51 36.32
N ASN A 828 -21.07 -8.15 35.85
CA ASN A 828 -22.29 -8.89 36.17
C ASN A 828 -22.42 -10.18 35.35
N ILE A 829 -21.74 -10.27 34.20
CA ILE A 829 -21.74 -11.46 33.32
C ILE A 829 -20.56 -12.38 33.65
N ASN A 830 -19.35 -11.83 33.77
CA ASN A 830 -18.16 -12.52 34.25
C ASN A 830 -17.49 -11.69 35.37
N PRO A 831 -17.67 -12.05 36.65
CA PRO A 831 -17.13 -11.31 37.79
C PRO A 831 -15.61 -11.44 37.95
N ASN A 832 -14.94 -12.28 37.13
CA ASN A 832 -13.53 -12.58 37.27
C ASN A 832 -12.61 -11.77 36.34
N LEU A 833 -13.13 -11.20 35.25
CA LEU A 833 -12.35 -10.39 34.30
C LEU A 833 -11.69 -9.19 34.99
N LEU A 834 -10.43 -8.91 34.64
CA LEU A 834 -9.83 -7.60 34.86
C LEU A 834 -10.47 -6.59 33.92
N ILE A 835 -10.75 -5.40 34.44
CA ILE A 835 -11.27 -4.27 33.67
C ILE A 835 -10.14 -3.26 33.52
N VAL A 836 -9.72 -3.06 32.29
CA VAL A 836 -8.64 -2.17 31.89
C VAL A 836 -9.25 -0.87 31.38
N ILE A 837 -8.78 0.26 31.94
CA ILE A 837 -9.40 1.57 31.74
C ILE A 837 -8.31 2.57 31.39
N GLU A 838 -8.34 3.03 30.14
CA GLU A 838 -7.47 4.08 29.65
C GLU A 838 -7.83 5.47 30.19
N GLY A 839 -6.94 6.43 30.01
CA GLY A 839 -7.14 7.83 30.32
C GLY A 839 -7.96 8.57 29.24
N ILE A 840 -7.76 9.89 29.19
CA ILE A 840 -8.27 10.76 28.11
C ILE A 840 -7.08 11.48 27.43
N GLU A 841 -7.30 12.46 26.56
CA GLU A 841 -6.23 13.34 26.05
C GLU A 841 -5.98 14.56 26.95
N ALA A 842 -7.04 15.32 27.25
CA ALA A 842 -6.97 16.62 27.90
C ALA A 842 -7.79 16.68 29.19
N TYR A 843 -7.17 17.11 30.29
CA TYR A 843 -7.81 17.24 31.60
C TYR A 843 -7.66 18.69 32.13
N PRO A 844 -8.73 19.35 32.58
CA PRO A 844 -8.67 20.75 33.03
C PRO A 844 -7.74 20.90 34.25
N LYS A 845 -7.10 22.06 34.35
CA LYS A 845 -6.37 22.47 35.56
C LYS A 845 -7.36 22.67 36.71
N ASP A 846 -6.86 22.73 37.95
CA ASP A 846 -7.73 23.07 39.07
C ASP A 846 -8.41 24.45 38.85
N ASP A 847 -9.64 24.54 39.33
CA ASP A 847 -10.58 25.66 39.14
C ASP A 847 -11.00 25.97 37.68
N VAL A 848 -10.52 25.21 36.68
CA VAL A 848 -10.99 25.28 35.29
C VAL A 848 -12.20 24.37 35.06
N THR A 849 -13.15 24.84 34.26
CA THR A 849 -14.31 24.07 33.81
C THR A 849 -14.12 23.58 32.37
N TRP A 850 -14.75 22.45 32.01
CA TRP A 850 -14.74 21.87 30.66
C TRP A 850 -15.28 22.78 29.55
N THR A 851 -15.88 23.93 29.90
CA THR A 851 -16.31 24.95 28.94
C THR A 851 -15.19 25.90 28.51
N SER A 852 -13.98 25.85 29.10
CA SER A 852 -12.88 26.70 28.63
C SER A 852 -12.48 26.32 27.20
N LYS A 853 -12.25 27.36 26.40
CA LYS A 853 -11.74 27.27 25.02
C LYS A 853 -10.30 27.77 24.88
N SER A 854 -9.54 27.80 25.97
CA SER A 854 -8.09 28.06 25.93
C SER A 854 -7.29 26.78 26.17
N SER A 855 -6.33 26.47 25.30
CA SER A 855 -5.42 25.34 25.49
C SER A 855 -4.52 25.49 26.73
N SER A 856 -4.30 26.73 27.20
CA SER A 856 -3.56 27.01 28.43
C SER A 856 -4.19 26.43 29.70
N ASP A 857 -5.48 26.10 29.64
CA ASP A 857 -6.28 25.79 30.83
C ASP A 857 -6.37 24.29 31.11
N TYR A 858 -5.75 23.47 30.24
CA TYR A 858 -5.74 22.03 30.31
C TYR A 858 -4.31 21.49 30.46
N TYR A 859 -4.18 20.34 31.10
CA TYR A 859 -3.05 19.45 30.94
C TYR A 859 -3.39 18.49 29.80
N SER A 860 -2.50 18.36 28.83
CA SER A 860 -2.68 17.49 27.65
C SER A 860 -1.54 16.49 27.56
N THR A 861 -1.84 15.27 27.15
CA THR A 861 -0.83 14.27 26.81
C THR A 861 -1.30 13.40 25.65
N TRP A 862 -0.78 12.18 25.51
CA TRP A 862 -1.25 11.20 24.54
C TRP A 862 -2.74 10.91 24.68
N TRP A 863 -3.37 10.50 23.58
CA TRP A 863 -4.71 9.89 23.61
C TRP A 863 -4.66 8.65 24.52
N GLY A 864 -5.67 8.41 25.35
CA GLY A 864 -5.62 7.37 26.40
C GLY A 864 -4.57 7.58 27.52
N GLY A 865 -3.64 8.53 27.41
CA GLY A 865 -2.53 8.71 28.35
C GLY A 865 -2.85 9.55 29.60
N ASN A 866 -3.91 10.37 29.58
CA ASN A 866 -4.18 11.35 30.64
C ASN A 866 -5.06 10.76 31.77
N LEU A 867 -4.41 10.19 32.78
CA LEU A 867 -5.05 9.62 33.97
C LEU A 867 -5.01 10.59 35.19
N ARG A 868 -4.81 11.90 34.97
CA ARG A 868 -4.85 12.93 36.05
C ARG A 868 -6.17 12.95 36.82
N GLY A 869 -7.26 12.63 36.13
CA GLY A 869 -8.60 12.57 36.72
C GLY A 869 -8.73 11.52 37.84
N VAL A 870 -7.90 10.47 37.86
CA VAL A 870 -8.01 9.39 38.84
C VAL A 870 -7.82 9.87 40.28
N ARG A 871 -6.90 10.79 40.56
CA ARG A 871 -6.66 11.30 41.93
C ARG A 871 -7.90 12.00 42.54
N LYS A 872 -8.70 12.69 41.73
CA LYS A 872 -9.89 13.48 42.16
C LYS A 872 -11.21 12.72 41.96
N TYR A 873 -11.27 11.90 40.92
CA TYR A 873 -12.45 11.18 40.45
C TYR A 873 -12.06 9.73 40.06
N PRO A 874 -11.65 8.88 41.02
CA PRO A 874 -11.29 7.50 40.72
C PRO A 874 -12.51 6.70 40.23
N ILE A 875 -12.26 5.70 39.38
CA ILE A 875 -13.27 4.70 38.98
C ILE A 875 -13.74 3.97 40.23
N ASN A 876 -15.07 3.85 40.39
CA ASN A 876 -15.70 3.14 41.50
C ASN A 876 -16.62 2.02 41.01
N LEU A 877 -16.14 0.77 41.13
CA LEU A 877 -16.91 -0.45 40.81
C LEU A 877 -17.48 -1.15 42.06
N GLY A 878 -17.39 -0.50 43.23
CA GLY A 878 -17.91 -1.03 44.49
C GLY A 878 -17.28 -2.38 44.87
N LYS A 879 -18.11 -3.43 44.95
CA LYS A 879 -17.64 -4.80 45.30
C LYS A 879 -16.62 -5.39 44.30
N TYR A 880 -16.50 -4.82 43.10
CA TYR A 880 -15.55 -5.26 42.06
C TYR A 880 -14.32 -4.34 41.95
N GLN A 881 -14.04 -3.49 42.93
CA GLN A 881 -12.90 -2.57 42.87
C GLN A 881 -11.56 -3.30 42.67
N ASN A 882 -11.45 -4.56 43.15
CA ASN A 882 -10.31 -5.45 42.94
C ASN A 882 -10.18 -5.99 41.49
N LYS A 883 -10.83 -5.37 40.50
CA LYS A 883 -10.70 -5.68 39.07
C LYS A 883 -10.22 -4.49 38.24
N VAL A 884 -10.06 -3.30 38.82
CA VAL A 884 -9.67 -2.08 38.09
C VAL A 884 -8.17 -2.04 37.86
N VAL A 885 -7.77 -1.97 36.59
CA VAL A 885 -6.40 -1.69 36.13
C VAL A 885 -6.44 -0.42 35.29
N TYR A 886 -5.52 0.52 35.50
CA TYR A 886 -5.45 1.73 34.66
C TYR A 886 -4.42 1.56 33.56
N SER A 887 -4.73 2.06 32.36
CA SER A 887 -3.92 1.84 31.17
C SER A 887 -3.55 3.13 30.42
N PRO A 888 -2.40 3.76 30.72
CA PRO A 888 -1.92 4.85 29.89
C PRO A 888 -1.35 4.30 28.58
N HIS A 889 -1.59 5.01 27.49
CA HIS A 889 -0.76 4.92 26.28
C HIS A 889 0.34 5.98 26.35
N ASP A 890 1.55 5.62 25.95
CA ASP A 890 2.69 6.56 25.88
C ASP A 890 3.55 6.22 24.65
N TYR A 891 3.76 7.21 23.80
CA TYR A 891 4.48 7.08 22.54
C TYR A 891 5.71 7.99 22.46
N GLY A 892 6.53 7.81 21.43
CA GLY A 892 7.74 8.58 21.18
C GLY A 892 7.58 9.69 20.13
N PRO A 893 8.65 10.44 19.85
CA PRO A 893 8.66 11.50 18.84
C PRO A 893 8.41 11.02 17.40
N SER A 894 8.45 9.70 17.10
CA SER A 894 8.04 9.20 15.77
C SER A 894 6.52 9.29 15.53
N VAL A 895 5.72 9.25 16.60
CA VAL A 895 4.26 9.41 16.55
C VAL A 895 3.88 10.88 16.64
N TYR A 896 4.42 11.61 17.64
CA TYR A 896 4.26 13.07 17.72
C TYR A 896 5.37 13.75 18.53
N GLN A 897 5.86 14.90 18.04
CA GLN A 897 6.87 15.72 18.73
C GLN A 897 6.23 16.51 19.88
N GLN A 898 6.03 15.86 21.03
CA GLN A 898 5.47 16.46 22.23
C GLN A 898 6.41 17.48 22.91
N PRO A 899 5.89 18.45 23.69
CA PRO A 899 6.70 19.50 24.33
C PRO A 899 7.79 19.02 25.29
N TRP A 900 7.64 17.84 25.89
CA TRP A 900 8.64 17.24 26.80
C TRP A 900 9.79 16.51 26.06
N PHE A 901 9.72 16.37 24.73
CA PHE A 901 10.83 15.90 23.89
C PHE A 901 11.77 17.04 23.47
N TYR A 902 12.06 17.96 24.39
CA TYR A 902 13.00 19.04 24.15
C TYR A 902 14.45 18.51 24.01
N PRO A 903 15.33 19.20 23.26
CA PRO A 903 16.72 18.76 23.08
C PRO A 903 17.42 18.48 24.41
N GLY A 904 17.89 17.24 24.57
CA GLY A 904 18.56 16.79 25.79
C GLY A 904 17.66 16.20 26.89
N PHE A 905 16.38 15.90 26.63
CA PHE A 905 15.52 15.16 27.57
C PHE A 905 16.17 13.86 28.07
N THR A 906 15.81 13.44 29.29
CA THR A 906 16.34 12.27 30.01
C THR A 906 15.19 11.42 30.56
N LYS A 907 15.48 10.19 31.04
CA LYS A 907 14.47 9.38 31.75
C LYS A 907 13.85 10.13 32.94
N GLU A 908 14.66 10.88 33.70
CA GLU A 908 14.18 11.63 34.85
C GLU A 908 13.27 12.79 34.44
N SER A 909 13.60 13.52 33.36
CA SER A 909 12.71 14.60 32.90
C SER A 909 11.42 14.07 32.30
N LEU A 910 11.45 12.98 31.52
CA LEU A 910 10.21 12.31 31.07
C LEU A 910 9.33 11.88 32.26
N LEU A 911 9.96 11.36 33.32
CA LEU A 911 9.27 10.94 34.53
C LEU A 911 8.64 12.13 35.28
N GLN A 912 9.32 13.27 35.38
CA GLN A 912 8.81 14.47 36.07
C GLN A 912 7.83 15.30 35.23
N ASP A 913 8.06 15.44 33.93
CA ASP A 913 7.31 16.34 33.05
C ASP A 913 6.06 15.67 32.45
N CYS A 914 6.12 14.35 32.19
CA CYS A 914 5.03 13.58 31.59
C CYS A 914 4.51 12.47 32.51
N TRP A 915 5.31 11.44 32.79
CA TRP A 915 4.80 10.16 33.28
C TRP A 915 4.19 10.24 34.68
N ARG A 916 4.92 10.74 35.69
CA ARG A 916 4.39 10.87 37.07
C ARG A 916 3.18 11.80 37.15
N PRO A 917 3.18 13.00 36.55
CA PRO A 917 2.00 13.85 36.58
C PRO A 917 0.76 13.25 35.92
N ASN A 918 0.92 12.47 34.84
CA ASN A 918 -0.21 11.95 34.07
C ASN A 918 -0.72 10.60 34.60
N TRP A 919 0.16 9.65 34.92
CA TRP A 919 -0.23 8.26 35.21
C TRP A 919 0.63 7.52 36.25
N ALA A 920 1.94 7.73 36.31
CA ALA A 920 2.82 6.88 37.13
C ALA A 920 2.56 6.99 38.64
N TYR A 921 2.02 8.14 39.08
CA TYR A 921 1.59 8.34 40.47
C TYR A 921 0.58 7.29 40.95
N ILE A 922 -0.21 6.68 40.07
CA ILE A 922 -1.24 5.69 40.43
C ILE A 922 -0.61 4.44 41.05
N MET A 923 0.49 3.98 40.49
CA MET A 923 1.28 2.87 41.04
C MET A 923 2.14 3.33 42.21
N GLU A 924 2.79 4.50 42.12
CA GLU A 924 3.65 5.04 43.18
C GLU A 924 2.88 5.35 44.49
N GLU A 925 1.62 5.79 44.40
CA GLU A 925 0.72 6.06 45.54
C GLU A 925 -0.11 4.84 45.98
N ASN A 926 0.16 3.65 45.42
CA ASN A 926 -0.56 2.39 45.70
C ASN A 926 -2.08 2.44 45.46
N ILE A 927 -2.52 3.19 44.44
CA ILE A 927 -3.94 3.37 44.08
C ILE A 927 -4.47 2.16 43.28
N ALA A 928 -3.73 1.74 42.25
CA ALA A 928 -4.06 0.59 41.39
C ALA A 928 -2.82 0.18 40.57
N PRO A 929 -2.79 -1.02 39.95
CA PRO A 929 -1.76 -1.40 39.00
C PRO A 929 -1.89 -0.61 37.70
N LEU A 930 -0.74 -0.46 37.02
CA LEU A 930 -0.64 0.11 35.68
C LEU A 930 -0.38 -0.98 34.66
N LEU A 931 -1.07 -0.91 33.52
CA LEU A 931 -0.77 -1.67 32.32
C LEU A 931 -0.59 -0.69 31.16
N ILE A 932 0.63 -0.44 30.68
CA ILE A 932 0.84 0.44 29.52
C ILE A 932 0.30 -0.26 28.28
N GLY A 933 -0.91 0.12 27.85
CA GLY A 933 -1.71 -0.58 26.84
C GLY A 933 -1.07 -0.53 25.46
N GLU A 934 -0.40 0.58 25.17
CA GLU A 934 0.41 0.75 23.98
C GLU A 934 1.66 1.58 24.27
N TRP A 935 2.79 1.04 23.82
CA TRP A 935 4.04 1.76 23.63
C TRP A 935 4.83 1.10 22.48
N GLY A 936 5.46 1.90 21.63
CA GLY A 936 6.05 1.39 20.40
C GLY A 936 6.78 2.44 19.58
N GLY A 937 7.48 2.01 18.52
CA GLY A 937 8.22 2.91 17.66
C GLY A 937 9.25 2.25 16.74
N HIS A 938 9.85 3.07 15.88
CA HIS A 938 11.00 2.69 15.05
C HIS A 938 12.32 2.76 15.85
N LEU A 939 13.22 1.79 15.60
CA LEU A 939 14.61 1.83 16.08
C LEU A 939 15.49 2.65 15.12
N ASP A 940 15.28 3.97 15.17
CA ASP A 940 15.86 4.98 14.28
C ASP A 940 17.29 5.43 14.64
N GLY A 941 17.82 4.99 15.79
CA GLY A 941 19.11 5.47 16.33
C GLY A 941 19.08 6.94 16.79
N ALA A 942 17.90 7.54 16.96
CA ALA A 942 17.72 8.95 17.33
C ALA A 942 16.89 9.08 18.63
N ASP A 943 16.20 10.21 18.81
CA ASP A 943 15.45 10.50 20.03
C ASP A 943 14.25 9.54 20.24
N ASN A 944 13.73 8.88 19.19
CA ASN A 944 12.67 7.88 19.35
C ASN A 944 13.20 6.59 20.00
N GLU A 945 14.27 5.99 19.45
CA GLU A 945 14.94 4.83 20.06
C GLU A 945 15.40 5.14 21.50
N LYS A 946 15.80 6.38 21.78
CA LYS A 946 16.16 6.87 23.12
C LYS A 946 14.97 6.96 24.07
N TRP A 947 13.82 7.51 23.65
CA TRP A 947 12.59 7.49 24.46
C TRP A 947 12.12 6.07 24.73
N MET A 948 12.06 5.21 23.69
CA MET A 948 11.68 3.80 23.83
C MET A 948 12.55 3.11 24.87
N LYS A 949 13.86 3.40 24.88
CA LYS A 949 14.80 2.81 25.84
C LYS A 949 14.49 3.26 27.26
N TYR A 950 14.25 4.56 27.47
CA TYR A 950 13.92 5.09 28.80
C TYR A 950 12.61 4.53 29.34
N LEU A 951 11.56 4.37 28.50
CA LEU A 951 10.30 3.78 28.93
C LEU A 951 10.45 2.29 29.23
N ARG A 952 11.11 1.52 28.36
CA ARG A 952 11.43 0.11 28.59
C ARG A 952 12.19 -0.10 29.90
N ASP A 953 13.24 0.69 30.14
CA ASP A 953 14.06 0.57 31.34
C ASP A 953 13.23 0.93 32.59
N TYR A 954 12.31 1.89 32.51
CA TYR A 954 11.36 2.23 33.58
C TYR A 954 10.31 1.12 33.83
N ILE A 955 9.80 0.48 32.77
CA ILE A 955 8.89 -0.68 32.83
C ILE A 955 9.56 -1.83 33.61
N ILE A 956 10.82 -2.16 33.28
CA ILE A 956 11.59 -3.22 33.94
C ILE A 956 11.86 -2.88 35.41
N GLU A 957 12.31 -1.65 35.69
CA GLU A 957 12.63 -1.21 37.06
C GLU A 957 11.44 -1.26 38.03
N ASN A 958 10.20 -1.23 37.52
CA ASN A 958 8.99 -1.14 38.33
C ASN A 958 7.99 -2.28 38.05
N HIS A 959 8.36 -3.32 37.29
CA HIS A 959 7.48 -4.41 36.86
C HIS A 959 6.10 -3.95 36.36
N ILE A 960 6.07 -2.82 35.63
CA ILE A 960 4.82 -2.27 35.08
C ILE A 960 4.31 -3.23 34.01
N HIS A 961 3.03 -3.60 34.06
CA HIS A 961 2.43 -4.43 33.02
C HIS A 961 2.44 -3.67 31.69
N HIS A 962 2.58 -4.34 30.55
CA HIS A 962 2.59 -3.64 29.26
C HIS A 962 2.20 -4.53 28.09
N THR A 963 1.74 -3.89 27.03
CA THR A 963 1.56 -4.49 25.71
C THR A 963 2.27 -3.61 24.66
N PHE A 964 3.16 -4.22 23.88
CA PHE A 964 3.97 -3.50 22.89
C PHE A 964 3.19 -3.29 21.59
N TRP A 965 3.12 -2.05 21.12
CA TRP A 965 2.54 -1.70 19.82
C TRP A 965 3.61 -1.76 18.71
N CYS A 966 3.56 -2.71 17.79
CA CYS A 966 2.66 -3.86 17.71
C CYS A 966 3.41 -5.07 17.13
N PHE A 967 2.71 -6.20 16.98
CA PHE A 967 3.15 -7.26 16.09
C PHE A 967 3.32 -6.74 14.66
N ASN A 968 2.27 -6.08 14.15
CA ASN A 968 2.04 -5.84 12.74
C ASN A 968 3.07 -4.89 12.09
N ALA A 969 3.61 -5.29 10.93
CA ALA A 969 4.49 -4.40 10.15
C ALA A 969 3.81 -3.10 9.69
N ASN A 970 2.48 -3.13 9.53
CA ASN A 970 1.69 -2.10 8.86
C ASN A 970 1.20 -0.95 9.74
N SER A 971 1.67 -0.83 10.98
CA SER A 971 1.55 0.43 11.73
C SER A 971 2.47 1.50 11.12
N GLY A 972 1.93 2.62 10.66
CA GLY A 972 2.64 3.55 9.77
C GLY A 972 3.78 4.36 10.41
N ASP A 973 3.67 4.67 11.70
CA ASP A 973 4.52 5.57 12.50
C ASP A 973 5.35 4.85 13.57
N THR A 974 5.09 3.56 13.79
CA THR A 974 5.87 2.68 14.68
C THR A 974 6.49 1.47 13.97
N GLY A 975 5.90 1.02 12.87
CA GLY A 975 6.03 -0.36 12.40
C GLY A 975 5.66 -1.39 13.49
N GLY A 976 6.08 -2.64 13.30
CA GLY A 976 5.86 -3.71 14.27
C GLY A 976 7.12 -4.50 14.61
N LEU A 977 6.93 -5.72 15.11
CA LEU A 977 7.98 -6.72 15.37
C LEU A 977 8.20 -7.70 14.22
N VAL A 978 7.39 -7.65 13.16
CA VAL A 978 7.65 -8.37 11.89
C VAL A 978 7.81 -7.41 10.71
N GLY A 979 8.41 -7.91 9.63
CA GLY A 979 8.47 -7.26 8.32
C GLY A 979 7.16 -7.37 7.54
N TYR A 980 7.09 -6.71 6.39
CA TYR A 980 5.87 -6.63 5.56
C TYR A 980 5.41 -7.96 4.93
N ASP A 981 6.18 -9.04 5.09
CA ASP A 981 5.76 -10.42 4.82
C ASP A 981 4.92 -11.04 5.96
N PHE A 982 4.72 -10.30 7.06
CA PHE A 982 4.08 -10.71 8.32
C PHE A 982 4.67 -11.98 8.97
N THR A 983 5.86 -12.40 8.54
CA THR A 983 6.45 -13.70 8.88
C THR A 983 7.88 -13.56 9.40
N THR A 984 8.69 -12.70 8.80
CA THR A 984 10.07 -12.45 9.24
C THR A 984 10.09 -11.47 10.40
N TRP A 985 10.57 -11.90 11.57
CA TRP A 985 10.72 -11.04 12.74
C TRP A 985 11.85 -10.02 12.58
N ASP A 986 11.61 -8.77 13.02
CA ASP A 986 12.67 -7.78 13.25
C ASP A 986 13.43 -8.18 14.52
N GLU A 987 14.45 -9.02 14.35
CA GLU A 987 15.28 -9.49 15.46
C GLU A 987 16.03 -8.35 16.18
N LYS A 988 16.25 -7.18 15.56
CA LYS A 988 16.82 -6.00 16.23
C LYS A 988 15.79 -5.42 17.21
N LYS A 989 14.55 -5.17 16.75
CA LYS A 989 13.46 -4.62 17.59
C LYS A 989 12.99 -5.61 18.65
N TYR A 990 12.87 -6.89 18.32
CA TYR A 990 12.59 -7.92 19.31
C TYR A 990 13.72 -8.05 20.35
N SER A 991 15.01 -8.05 19.96
CA SER A 991 16.12 -8.07 20.93
C SER A 991 16.16 -6.83 21.83
N PHE A 992 15.72 -5.68 21.32
CA PHE A 992 15.57 -4.45 22.10
C PHE A 992 14.45 -4.57 23.14
N LEU A 993 13.32 -5.19 22.78
CA LEU A 993 12.14 -5.35 23.64
C LEU A 993 12.29 -6.48 24.67
N LYS A 994 12.95 -7.58 24.30
CA LYS A 994 13.07 -8.83 25.09
C LYS A 994 13.42 -8.65 26.58
N PRO A 995 14.27 -7.70 27.02
CA PRO A 995 14.53 -7.47 28.44
C PRO A 995 13.30 -7.10 29.29
N ALA A 996 12.21 -6.62 28.67
CA ALA A 996 10.94 -6.28 29.32
C ALA A 996 9.89 -7.43 29.28
N LEU A 997 10.28 -8.64 28.89
CA LEU A 997 9.42 -9.82 28.92
C LEU A 997 9.71 -10.66 30.17
N TRP A 998 8.65 -11.18 30.82
CA TRP A 998 8.80 -11.90 32.09
C TRP A 998 9.61 -13.18 31.92
N GLN A 999 10.77 -13.21 32.58
CA GLN A 999 11.74 -14.31 32.55
C GLN A 999 12.09 -14.75 33.98
N ASP A 1000 12.48 -16.01 34.11
CA ASP A 1000 13.10 -16.55 35.32
C ASP A 1000 14.63 -16.31 35.35
N SER A 1001 15.28 -16.70 36.45
CA SER A 1001 16.74 -16.63 36.62
C SER A 1001 17.55 -17.38 35.56
N GLN A 1002 16.93 -18.27 34.77
CA GLN A 1002 17.54 -19.03 33.69
C GLN A 1002 17.26 -18.45 32.30
N GLY A 1003 16.48 -17.37 32.20
CA GLY A 1003 16.08 -16.75 30.95
C GLY A 1003 14.97 -17.49 30.19
N ARG A 1004 14.20 -18.34 30.87
CA ARG A 1004 12.98 -18.97 30.34
C ARG A 1004 11.81 -18.02 30.51
N PHE A 1005 10.97 -17.85 29.49
CA PHE A 1005 9.81 -16.98 29.58
C PHE A 1005 8.69 -17.60 30.43
N VAL A 1006 7.88 -16.76 31.06
CA VAL A 1006 6.85 -17.14 32.03
C VAL A 1006 5.44 -16.85 31.52
N GLY A 1007 4.66 -17.92 31.31
CA GLY A 1007 3.22 -17.85 31.01
C GLY A 1007 2.37 -17.59 32.24
N LEU A 1008 1.17 -17.03 32.02
CA LEU A 1008 0.20 -16.71 33.07
C LEU A 1008 -0.69 -17.91 33.46
N ASP A 1009 -0.77 -18.92 32.60
CA ASP A 1009 -1.50 -20.17 32.86
C ASP A 1009 -0.81 -20.98 33.98
N HIS A 1010 -1.58 -21.56 34.91
CA HIS A 1010 -1.05 -22.33 36.04
C HIS A 1010 -0.56 -23.74 35.66
N LYS A 1011 -0.96 -24.26 34.49
CA LYS A 1011 -0.72 -25.64 34.05
C LYS A 1011 0.06 -25.71 32.75
N ARG A 1012 -0.30 -24.91 31.74
CA ARG A 1012 0.26 -24.94 30.38
C ARG A 1012 1.47 -24.01 30.29
N PRO A 1013 2.66 -24.50 29.94
CA PRO A 1013 3.80 -23.64 29.63
C PRO A 1013 3.50 -22.73 28.43
N LEU A 1014 4.16 -21.56 28.39
CA LEU A 1014 3.96 -20.59 27.31
C LEU A 1014 4.62 -21.02 25.99
N GLY A 1015 3.85 -21.13 24.91
CA GLY A 1015 4.33 -21.54 23.60
C GLY A 1015 4.54 -23.05 23.46
N THR A 1016 5.00 -23.45 22.29
CA THR A 1016 5.10 -24.85 21.85
C THR A 1016 6.53 -25.39 21.83
N ASN A 1017 7.53 -24.52 22.03
CA ASN A 1017 8.95 -24.86 21.91
C ASN A 1017 9.54 -25.71 23.07
N GLY A 1018 8.79 -25.91 24.16
CA GLY A 1018 9.21 -26.68 25.34
C GLY A 1018 10.32 -26.04 26.20
N LYS A 1019 10.63 -24.74 26.02
CA LYS A 1019 11.69 -24.02 26.74
C LYS A 1019 11.17 -23.09 27.84
N ASN A 1020 9.96 -22.57 27.66
CA ASN A 1020 9.31 -21.65 28.57
C ASN A 1020 8.57 -22.41 29.69
N ILE A 1021 8.06 -21.68 30.68
CA ILE A 1021 7.40 -22.25 31.86
C ILE A 1021 6.03 -21.62 32.11
N ASN A 1022 5.26 -22.25 33.00
CA ASN A 1022 3.98 -21.77 33.53
C ASN A 1022 4.21 -21.05 34.88
N ILE A 1023 3.23 -20.27 35.36
CA ILE A 1023 3.40 -19.47 36.59
C ILE A 1023 3.63 -20.33 37.84
N THR A 1024 2.97 -21.49 37.93
CA THR A 1024 3.16 -22.46 39.01
C THR A 1024 4.61 -22.94 39.10
N THR A 1025 5.27 -23.17 37.96
CA THR A 1025 6.67 -23.60 37.89
C THR A 1025 7.62 -22.47 38.31
N TYR A 1026 7.33 -21.23 37.93
CA TYR A 1026 8.10 -20.06 38.36
C TYR A 1026 8.17 -19.98 39.90
N TYR A 1027 7.00 -20.04 40.55
CA TYR A 1027 6.93 -19.99 42.01
C TYR A 1027 7.47 -21.25 42.71
N ASN A 1028 7.26 -22.44 42.14
CA ASN A 1028 7.87 -23.67 42.68
C ASN A 1028 9.41 -23.66 42.62
N ASN A 1029 10.01 -22.88 41.71
CA ASN A 1029 11.46 -22.67 41.64
C ASN A 1029 11.98 -21.63 42.65
N ASN A 1030 11.09 -20.97 43.41
CA ASN A 1030 11.40 -19.84 44.31
C ASN A 1030 12.04 -18.63 43.60
N GLU A 1031 11.59 -18.35 42.38
CA GLU A 1031 11.97 -17.13 41.66
C GLU A 1031 11.44 -15.86 42.38
N PRO A 1032 12.10 -14.69 42.23
CA PRO A 1032 11.66 -13.45 42.89
C PRO A 1032 10.26 -12.99 42.45
N GLU A 1033 9.48 -12.38 43.34
CA GLU A 1033 8.19 -11.80 42.95
C GLU A 1033 8.39 -10.60 42.00
N PRO A 1034 7.67 -10.50 40.86
CA PRO A 1034 7.77 -9.37 39.94
C PRO A 1034 6.93 -8.19 40.45
N VAL A 1035 7.44 -7.50 41.47
CA VAL A 1035 6.73 -6.42 42.17
C VAL A 1035 7.29 -5.04 41.84
N PRO A 1036 6.46 -3.98 41.82
CA PRO A 1036 6.96 -2.62 41.72
C PRO A 1036 7.99 -2.31 42.81
N ALA A 1037 9.05 -1.58 42.44
CA ALA A 1037 10.10 -1.19 43.37
C ALA A 1037 9.51 -0.37 44.54
N SER A 1038 9.75 -0.81 45.77
CA SER A 1038 9.34 -0.04 46.95
C SER A 1038 10.14 1.26 47.02
N LYS A 1039 9.42 2.39 47.01
CA LYS A 1039 9.97 3.73 47.23
C LYS A 1039 9.80 4.17 48.69
#